data_AF-A0A4P2QTQ6-F1
#
_entry.id   AF-A0A4P2QTQ6-F1
#
_cell.length_a   1.000
_cell.length_b   1.000
_cell.length_c   1.000
_cell.angle_alpha   90.00
_cell.angle_beta   90.00
_cell.angle_gamma   90.00
#
_symmetry.space_group_name_H-M   'P 1'
#
loop_
_entity.id
_entity.type
_entity.pdbx_description
1 polymer ?
#
loop_
_entity_poly.entity_id
_entity_poly.type
_entity_poly.pdbx_seq_one_letter_code
_entity_poly.pdbx_strand_id
1 'polypeptide(L)'
;MRLCATRPGSSWLAACIAVLSPLAAACSDLSRSSDTPLVGDPAAPPCARGHVLGPGGACMPVGIQGCAELFVEDDDLCHPSMAKCPPGTIPKFDEGCIPVGLPRCAPELVGGDGLCRPAMAKCPAGTFATPEAGCVSVDGPDGCGRGPWGDVPRAPGNVYVDPSYAGADGDGSEARPVATLEAALERVADGGTIALADGTYDEPAVIARPVAIAGRCASRVRIRGVSPLVVPPAIVAVLGAGEVTLRGLEIGGDGAGVVAMGASAVTLERVHIKGAAHAGVLAGDGARVSVAASWIEGTRAGAAGDGMGALADTGGALFVRESAVTGSRAAGVAALYAGASAAVVDSLVEGTSPSERLRDGEGIVARDGGEVSVERTAVVGNRLSGIVATGNASATISGVLVEGTMPGSLEPSYGVGVYAASRARVAIDSSVLVGNAEIGVAVLGEGTAATMTRSLVQETVAAASSSLLGGFGVAVARGAAMRLHDSAIVRNRGTGVHVGDLSAELVATGNLVEGTIAGGAWGDGAGVSVLEGRATLASNVLRDNEGTGLSVGYAGSEATVTGNLVEGHVAPDRRAPAGQGIVVYRGATAALSGNLIRGSRSVGVLAGAELPAGKVEITGDLIEDTSGDDGAGIGVAAAGYQLRLASSLIRASRTAGVALFAADAEIAETVIDGVTGDGKAGKGARHGDLVADGVLALAGSTATLDGVRVTRCARAGILFDRSSGRLSRVRAWDNLFGLVVQGSPAPELKKGGENAFIGNIAADERFDAGLFVPASAPPLP
;
A
#
# COMPACT_ATOMS: atom_id res chain seq x y z
N MET A 1 -6.81 -13.11 -16.22
CA MET A 1 -5.57 -13.88 -16.02
C MET A 1 -5.86 -15.37 -16.23
N ARG A 2 -5.50 -15.98 -17.37
CA ARG A 2 -5.65 -17.44 -17.59
C ARG A 2 -4.58 -17.98 -18.54
N LEU A 3 -3.57 -18.65 -17.99
CA LEU A 3 -2.97 -19.90 -18.50
C LEU A 3 -1.85 -20.37 -17.55
N CYS A 4 -1.54 -21.67 -17.60
CA CYS A 4 -0.37 -22.33 -17.00
C CYS A 4 -0.14 -22.16 -15.49
N ALA A 5 -0.85 -22.98 -14.70
CA ALA A 5 -0.46 -23.29 -13.32
C ALA A 5 0.74 -24.27 -13.27
N THR A 6 1.65 -24.07 -12.31
CA THR A 6 2.83 -24.92 -12.07
C THR A 6 2.62 -25.87 -10.87
N ARG A 7 1.98 -27.02 -11.15
CA ARG A 7 1.99 -28.31 -10.40
C ARG A 7 1.71 -28.33 -8.88
N PRO A 8 0.60 -28.96 -8.43
CA PRO A 8 0.36 -29.34 -7.03
C PRO A 8 0.72 -30.81 -6.71
N GLY A 9 0.79 -31.15 -5.41
CA GLY A 9 1.00 -32.50 -4.84
C GLY A 9 2.30 -32.59 -4.01
N SER A 10 2.40 -33.32 -2.89
CA SER A 10 1.53 -34.37 -2.29
C SER A 10 1.69 -34.38 -0.75
N SER A 11 0.64 -34.17 0.06
CA SER A 11 -0.19 -35.20 0.76
C SER A 11 0.60 -36.28 1.52
N TRP A 12 0.41 -36.57 2.82
CA TRP A 12 -0.70 -36.34 3.79
C TRP A 12 -0.13 -36.24 5.25
N LEU A 13 -0.80 -36.32 6.42
CA LEU A 13 -2.08 -36.93 6.89
C LEU A 13 -2.58 -36.23 8.22
N ALA A 14 -3.29 -36.95 9.10
CA ALA A 14 -3.86 -36.54 10.41
C ALA A 14 -2.81 -36.58 11.57
N ALA A 15 -2.82 -35.77 12.65
CA ALA A 15 -3.86 -35.13 13.50
C ALA A 15 -4.44 -36.00 14.64
N CYS A 16 -4.38 -35.53 15.91
CA CYS A 16 -5.39 -35.76 16.98
C CYS A 16 -5.10 -35.10 18.36
N ILE A 17 -6.08 -34.30 18.84
CA ILE A 17 -6.64 -34.22 20.22
C ILE A 17 -5.76 -33.80 21.44
N ALA A 18 -6.29 -32.83 22.21
CA ALA A 18 -5.76 -32.26 23.46
C ALA A 18 -6.27 -32.97 24.74
N VAL A 19 -5.88 -32.50 25.95
CA VAL A 19 -6.77 -32.14 27.11
C VAL A 19 -6.06 -32.06 28.49
N LEU A 20 -6.33 -30.96 29.23
CA LEU A 20 -6.25 -30.69 30.69
C LEU A 20 -4.92 -30.53 31.49
N SER A 21 -5.01 -29.56 32.42
CA SER A 21 -4.13 -29.19 33.55
C SER A 21 -4.60 -29.91 34.86
N PRO A 22 -4.24 -29.58 36.14
CA PRO A 22 -3.55 -28.37 36.67
C PRO A 22 -2.53 -28.53 37.85
N LEU A 23 -1.91 -27.40 38.20
CA LEU A 23 -1.53 -26.90 39.55
C LEU A 23 -0.84 -27.81 40.61
N ALA A 24 0.37 -27.41 40.99
CA ALA A 24 0.81 -27.33 42.39
C ALA A 24 1.79 -26.15 42.56
N ALA A 25 1.85 -25.52 43.74
CA ALA A 25 2.70 -24.36 44.00
C ALA A 25 3.46 -24.49 45.35
N ALA A 26 4.69 -23.98 45.39
CA ALA A 26 5.43 -23.72 46.63
C ALA A 26 6.49 -22.62 46.38
N CYS A 27 6.62 -21.68 47.32
CA CYS A 27 7.65 -20.64 47.29
C CYS A 27 8.80 -20.97 48.26
N SER A 28 10.02 -20.61 47.88
CA SER A 28 11.05 -20.14 48.82
C SER A 28 12.22 -19.47 48.08
N ASP A 29 12.93 -18.64 48.84
CA ASP A 29 13.98 -17.71 48.42
C ASP A 29 15.39 -18.15 48.85
N LEU A 30 16.35 -17.22 48.73
CA LEU A 30 17.73 -17.21 49.26
C LEU A 30 18.76 -17.98 48.41
N SER A 31 20.01 -17.52 48.27
CA SER A 31 20.67 -16.33 48.85
C SER A 31 21.73 -15.70 47.92
N ARG A 32 22.10 -14.44 48.18
CA ARG A 32 23.19 -13.70 47.51
C ARG A 32 24.59 -14.13 47.98
N SER A 33 25.57 -14.00 47.09
CA SER A 33 26.96 -13.58 47.37
C SER A 33 27.56 -13.07 46.04
N SER A 34 28.22 -11.91 45.84
CA SER A 34 29.15 -11.08 46.65
C SER A 34 30.50 -11.78 46.94
N ASP A 35 31.69 -11.32 46.55
CA ASP A 35 32.20 -10.18 45.73
C ASP A 35 33.50 -10.69 44.99
N THR A 36 34.34 -9.98 44.22
CA THR A 36 34.66 -8.54 44.00
C THR A 36 35.35 -8.40 42.62
N PRO A 37 35.40 -7.24 41.94
CA PRO A 37 35.95 -7.14 40.56
C PRO A 37 37.48 -7.16 40.48
N LEU A 38 38.02 -7.69 39.38
CA LEU A 38 39.43 -7.54 39.00
C LEU A 38 39.65 -6.35 38.06
N VAL A 39 40.73 -5.61 38.29
CA VAL A 39 41.23 -4.53 37.43
C VAL A 39 42.16 -5.14 36.36
N GLY A 40 42.04 -4.81 35.08
CA GLY A 40 40.99 -4.02 34.44
C GLY A 40 41.41 -3.52 33.06
N ASP A 41 40.44 -3.37 32.15
CA ASP A 41 40.58 -2.63 30.90
C ASP A 41 39.24 -1.93 30.64
N PRO A 42 39.10 -0.62 30.93
CA PRO A 42 37.82 0.08 30.83
C PRO A 42 37.50 0.37 29.36
N ALA A 43 36.95 -0.63 28.68
CA ALA A 43 36.38 -0.46 27.35
C ALA A 43 35.24 0.57 27.42
N ALA A 44 35.54 1.80 27.03
CA ALA A 44 34.50 2.75 26.62
C ALA A 44 33.63 2.08 25.55
N PRO A 45 32.30 2.31 25.52
CA PRO A 45 31.49 1.89 24.39
C PRO A 45 32.13 2.52 23.14
N PRO A 46 32.56 1.71 22.15
CA PRO A 46 33.48 2.20 21.12
C PRO A 46 32.83 3.24 20.20
N CYS A 47 31.50 3.29 20.20
CA CYS A 47 30.68 4.25 19.49
C CYS A 47 29.57 4.79 20.40
N ALA A 48 28.95 5.90 19.98
CA ALA A 48 27.78 6.48 20.62
C ALA A 48 26.55 5.55 20.52
N ARG A 49 25.44 5.95 21.16
CA ARG A 49 24.13 5.34 20.89
C ARG A 49 23.74 5.53 19.41
N GLY A 50 22.91 4.63 18.91
CA GLY A 50 22.57 4.57 17.48
C GLY A 50 23.75 4.34 16.52
N HIS A 51 24.89 3.84 17.01
CA HIS A 51 26.09 3.59 16.18
C HIS A 51 26.77 2.24 16.50
N VAL A 52 27.43 1.66 15.50
CA VAL A 52 28.25 0.44 15.60
C VAL A 52 29.66 0.65 15.02
N LEU A 53 30.57 -0.30 15.25
CA LEU A 53 31.95 -0.26 14.75
C LEU A 53 32.03 -0.67 13.27
N GLY A 54 31.86 0.31 12.38
CA GLY A 54 31.99 0.14 10.93
C GLY A 54 33.39 -0.29 10.47
N PRO A 55 33.55 -0.65 9.18
CA PRO A 55 34.80 -1.17 8.63
C PRO A 55 36.00 -0.23 8.88
N GLY A 56 37.10 -0.80 9.38
CA GLY A 56 38.29 -0.03 9.78
C GLY A 56 38.21 0.59 11.17
N GLY A 57 37.14 0.35 11.94
CA GLY A 57 37.00 0.79 13.33
C GLY A 57 36.45 2.21 13.52
N ALA A 58 35.94 2.82 12.45
CA ALA A 58 35.20 4.08 12.53
C ALA A 58 33.73 3.83 12.90
N CYS A 59 33.13 4.72 13.68
CA CYS A 59 31.72 4.58 14.05
C CYS A 59 30.79 4.88 12.87
N MET A 60 29.87 3.96 12.64
CA MET A 60 28.85 4.05 11.60
C MET A 60 27.47 4.10 12.26
N PRO A 61 26.56 5.00 11.84
CA PRO A 61 25.21 5.04 12.40
C PRO A 61 24.40 3.81 11.96
N VAL A 62 23.37 3.47 12.76
CA VAL A 62 22.39 2.42 12.44
C VAL A 62 20.95 2.96 12.49
N GLY A 63 20.05 2.34 11.73
CA GLY A 63 18.68 2.79 11.58
C GLY A 63 18.57 4.12 10.81
N ILE A 64 17.39 4.73 10.88
CA ILE A 64 17.03 5.90 10.08
C ILE A 64 17.71 7.16 10.62
N GLN A 65 18.34 7.92 9.73
CA GLN A 65 19.08 9.15 10.04
C GLN A 65 18.29 10.41 9.61
N GLY A 66 18.57 11.55 10.26
CA GLY A 66 17.93 12.83 9.91
C GLY A 66 16.47 12.93 10.36
N CYS A 67 16.10 12.21 11.42
CA CYS A 67 14.74 12.07 11.93
C CYS A 67 14.26 13.33 12.67
N ALA A 68 12.99 13.70 12.51
CA ALA A 68 12.34 14.77 13.26
C ALA A 68 12.19 14.41 14.75
N GLU A 69 12.35 15.40 15.64
CA GLU A 69 12.40 15.20 17.10
C GLU A 69 11.20 14.41 17.67
N LEU A 70 10.01 14.55 17.08
CA LEU A 70 8.79 13.82 17.44
C LEU A 70 8.93 12.28 17.36
N PHE A 71 9.83 11.78 16.52
CA PHE A 71 10.02 10.35 16.27
C PHE A 71 11.25 9.77 16.96
N VAL A 72 12.11 10.60 17.57
CA VAL A 72 13.31 10.15 18.31
C VAL A 72 12.90 9.66 19.72
N GLU A 73 13.47 8.55 20.18
CA GLU A 73 13.20 7.97 21.52
C GLU A 73 14.44 7.99 22.45
N ASP A 74 14.27 7.49 23.69
CA ASP A 74 15.25 7.54 24.80
C ASP A 74 16.60 6.83 24.52
N ASP A 75 16.71 6.10 23.41
CA ASP A 75 17.90 5.44 22.86
C ASP A 75 18.59 6.22 21.73
N ASP A 76 18.14 7.45 21.48
CA ASP A 76 18.63 8.39 20.47
C ASP A 76 18.38 7.91 19.01
N LEU A 77 17.40 7.02 18.82
CA LEU A 77 17.06 6.40 17.52
C LEU A 77 15.66 6.80 17.01
N CYS A 78 15.46 6.64 15.70
CA CYS A 78 14.28 7.08 14.96
C CYS A 78 13.20 6.00 14.90
N HIS A 79 12.14 6.14 15.70
CA HIS A 79 11.00 5.22 15.76
C HIS A 79 9.67 5.86 15.30
N PRO A 80 9.47 6.13 13.98
CA PRO A 80 8.17 6.48 13.43
C PRO A 80 7.08 5.42 13.67
N SER A 81 5.84 5.88 13.83
CA SER A 81 4.61 5.08 13.96
C SER A 81 3.41 5.99 13.70
N MET A 82 2.31 5.45 13.16
CA MET A 82 1.04 6.20 13.05
C MET A 82 0.53 6.66 14.43
N ALA A 83 0.83 5.93 15.51
CA ALA A 83 0.40 6.29 16.86
C ALA A 83 1.04 7.58 17.40
N LYS A 84 2.13 8.06 16.78
CA LYS A 84 2.77 9.35 17.09
C LYS A 84 2.16 10.54 16.32
N CYS A 85 1.26 10.28 15.36
CA CYS A 85 0.66 11.29 14.51
C CYS A 85 -0.85 11.50 14.77
N PRO A 86 -1.37 12.73 14.63
CA PRO A 86 -2.79 12.99 14.77
C PRO A 86 -3.62 12.36 13.62
N PRO A 87 -4.92 12.09 13.85
CA PRO A 87 -5.82 11.59 12.80
C PRO A 87 -5.81 12.47 11.54
N GLY A 88 -5.89 11.86 10.36
CA GLY A 88 -5.75 12.54 9.07
C GLY A 88 -4.31 12.85 8.61
N THR A 89 -3.28 12.38 9.33
CA THR A 89 -1.86 12.60 8.97
C THR A 89 -1.04 11.30 8.97
N ILE A 90 0.11 11.28 8.29
CA ILE A 90 1.11 10.21 8.32
C ILE A 90 2.48 10.75 8.77
N PRO A 91 3.37 9.90 9.33
CA PRO A 91 4.74 10.31 9.62
C PRO A 91 5.60 10.37 8.34
N LYS A 92 6.19 11.54 8.07
CA LYS A 92 7.30 11.75 7.12
C LYS A 92 8.56 12.05 7.94
N PHE A 93 9.58 11.21 7.80
CA PHE A 93 10.54 10.99 8.88
C PHE A 93 11.43 12.20 9.21
N ASP A 94 11.71 13.07 8.24
CA ASP A 94 12.49 14.32 8.37
C ASP A 94 11.66 15.57 8.73
N GLU A 95 10.32 15.49 8.64
CA GLU A 95 9.42 16.65 8.72
C GLU A 95 8.40 16.58 9.86
N GLY A 96 8.09 15.38 10.37
CA GLY A 96 7.05 15.15 11.38
C GLY A 96 5.79 14.53 10.75
N CYS A 97 4.61 14.99 11.17
CA CYS A 97 3.34 14.45 10.68
C CYS A 97 2.74 15.34 9.58
N ILE A 98 2.56 14.78 8.38
CA ILE A 98 2.03 15.49 7.19
C ILE A 98 0.60 15.07 6.85
N PRO A 99 -0.27 15.98 6.36
CA PRO A 99 -1.65 15.66 6.01
C PRO A 99 -1.76 14.77 4.77
N VAL A 100 -2.78 13.91 4.73
CA VAL A 100 -3.04 12.98 3.62
C VAL A 100 -4.51 12.95 3.20
N GLY A 101 -4.74 12.64 1.93
CA GLY A 101 -6.07 12.60 1.32
C GLY A 101 -6.57 14.00 0.99
N LEU A 102 -7.86 14.22 1.21
CA LEU A 102 -8.56 15.45 0.87
C LEU A 102 -8.22 16.55 1.91
N PRO A 103 -7.43 17.59 1.55
CA PRO A 103 -6.85 18.52 2.53
C PRO A 103 -7.82 19.59 3.01
N ARG A 104 -8.94 19.78 2.31
CA ARG A 104 -10.09 20.61 2.69
C ARG A 104 -11.31 19.72 2.63
N CYS A 105 -12.15 19.79 3.67
CA CYS A 105 -13.32 18.94 3.82
C CYS A 105 -14.47 19.70 4.46
N ALA A 106 -15.68 19.52 3.96
CA ALA A 106 -16.88 19.96 4.67
C ALA A 106 -17.04 19.20 6.00
N PRO A 107 -17.31 19.87 7.14
CA PRO A 107 -17.27 19.24 8.47
C PRO A 107 -18.16 17.99 8.62
N GLU A 108 -19.30 17.94 7.94
CA GLU A 108 -20.24 16.82 7.93
C GLU A 108 -19.72 15.58 7.17
N LEU A 109 -18.68 15.74 6.36
CA LEU A 109 -18.06 14.65 5.58
C LEU A 109 -16.82 14.06 6.27
N VAL A 110 -16.28 14.71 7.30
CA VAL A 110 -15.12 14.22 8.08
C VAL A 110 -15.48 12.94 8.85
N GLY A 111 -14.59 11.96 8.84
CA GLY A 111 -14.66 10.72 9.60
C GLY A 111 -14.06 10.84 11.01
N GLY A 112 -14.36 9.88 11.89
CA GLY A 112 -13.80 9.83 13.26
C GLY A 112 -12.29 9.58 13.31
N ASP A 113 -11.69 9.28 12.17
CA ASP A 113 -10.26 9.10 11.88
C ASP A 113 -9.60 10.34 11.26
N GLY A 114 -10.31 11.48 11.21
CA GLY A 114 -9.84 12.74 10.63
C GLY A 114 -9.82 12.77 9.10
N LEU A 115 -10.13 11.66 8.42
CA LEU A 115 -10.17 11.60 6.97
C LEU A 115 -11.49 12.18 6.45
N CYS A 116 -11.44 13.02 5.41
CA CYS A 116 -12.65 13.37 4.68
C CYS A 116 -13.18 12.12 3.97
N ARG A 117 -14.43 11.72 4.21
CA ARG A 117 -15.09 10.61 3.51
C ARG A 117 -16.42 11.07 2.89
N PRO A 118 -16.40 11.72 1.71
CA PRO A 118 -17.60 12.14 0.98
C PRO A 118 -18.39 10.93 0.48
N ALA A 119 -19.71 10.92 0.70
CA ALA A 119 -20.61 9.87 0.23
C ALA A 119 -22.03 10.42 0.11
N MET A 120 -22.81 9.98 -0.89
CA MET A 120 -24.19 10.45 -1.09
C MET A 120 -25.09 10.08 0.08
N ALA A 121 -24.80 8.96 0.76
CA ALA A 121 -25.52 8.51 1.96
C ALA A 121 -25.43 9.48 3.17
N LYS A 122 -24.52 10.47 3.14
CA LYS A 122 -24.43 11.53 4.14
C LYS A 122 -25.31 12.75 3.83
N CYS A 123 -25.80 12.88 2.59
CA CYS A 123 -26.48 14.08 2.11
C CYS A 123 -28.01 13.91 1.97
N PRO A 124 -28.80 14.99 2.16
CA PRO A 124 -30.24 14.96 1.96
C PRO A 124 -30.62 14.83 0.47
N ALA A 125 -31.79 14.24 0.21
CA ALA A 125 -32.31 14.08 -1.15
C ALA A 125 -32.45 15.43 -1.88
N GLY A 126 -32.04 15.48 -3.15
CA GLY A 126 -31.94 16.72 -3.94
C GLY A 126 -30.61 17.45 -3.81
N THR A 127 -29.68 16.93 -2.99
CA THR A 127 -28.29 17.39 -2.91
C THR A 127 -27.32 16.27 -3.24
N PHE A 128 -26.09 16.62 -3.63
CA PHE A 128 -24.99 15.70 -3.88
C PHE A 128 -23.75 16.07 -3.07
N ALA A 129 -22.96 15.07 -2.69
CA ALA A 129 -21.76 15.29 -1.88
C ALA A 129 -20.57 15.74 -2.75
N THR A 130 -19.85 16.76 -2.28
CA THR A 130 -18.54 17.20 -2.80
C THR A 130 -17.57 17.32 -1.62
N PRO A 131 -16.26 17.06 -1.81
CA PRO A 131 -15.28 17.11 -0.72
C PRO A 131 -15.26 18.44 0.04
N GLU A 132 -15.15 19.57 -0.68
CA GLU A 132 -14.94 20.89 -0.05
C GLU A 132 -16.25 21.64 0.27
N ALA A 133 -17.25 21.55 -0.60
CA ALA A 133 -18.51 22.32 -0.46
C ALA A 133 -19.65 21.52 0.21
N GLY A 134 -19.40 20.27 0.60
CA GLY A 134 -20.35 19.46 1.36
C GLY A 134 -21.52 19.00 0.50
N CYS A 135 -22.73 19.05 1.06
CA CYS A 135 -23.96 18.67 0.37
C CYS A 135 -24.52 19.81 -0.50
N VAL A 136 -24.14 19.83 -1.78
CA VAL A 136 -24.50 20.87 -2.76
C VAL A 136 -25.88 20.58 -3.37
N SER A 137 -26.76 21.58 -3.41
CA SER A 137 -28.06 21.47 -4.11
C SER A 137 -27.90 21.53 -5.62
N VAL A 138 -28.55 20.61 -6.34
CA VAL A 138 -28.51 20.57 -7.82
C VAL A 138 -29.28 21.72 -8.48
N ASP A 139 -30.19 22.37 -7.75
CA ASP A 139 -30.84 23.63 -8.18
C ASP A 139 -29.96 24.86 -7.92
N GLY A 140 -28.87 24.73 -7.16
CA GLY A 140 -28.02 25.82 -6.70
C GLY A 140 -28.52 26.53 -5.42
N PRO A 141 -27.76 27.54 -4.92
CA PRO A 141 -28.02 28.18 -3.64
C PRO A 141 -29.29 29.06 -3.63
N ASP A 142 -29.62 29.68 -4.76
CA ASP A 142 -30.82 30.50 -4.93
C ASP A 142 -32.10 29.66 -5.17
N GLY A 143 -31.93 28.37 -5.45
CA GLY A 143 -32.99 27.47 -5.87
C GLY A 143 -33.61 27.86 -7.22
N CYS A 144 -34.91 27.67 -7.35
CA CYS A 144 -35.64 27.76 -8.62
C CYS A 144 -36.22 29.14 -8.97
N GLY A 145 -35.92 30.20 -8.22
CA GLY A 145 -36.41 31.56 -8.50
C GLY A 145 -37.93 31.73 -8.60
N ARG A 146 -38.35 32.89 -9.12
CA ARG A 146 -39.77 33.28 -9.25
C ARG A 146 -40.24 33.41 -10.71
N GLY A 147 -41.49 33.04 -10.96
CA GLY A 147 -42.10 33.04 -12.30
C GLY A 147 -41.74 31.81 -13.14
N PRO A 148 -42.19 31.73 -14.42
CA PRO A 148 -42.04 30.53 -15.24
C PRO A 148 -40.58 30.16 -15.51
N TRP A 149 -39.72 31.15 -15.76
CA TRP A 149 -38.29 31.02 -16.06
C TRP A 149 -37.37 31.24 -14.84
N GLY A 150 -37.94 31.46 -13.65
CA GLY A 150 -37.15 31.78 -12.44
C GLY A 150 -36.21 32.98 -12.63
N ASP A 151 -34.96 32.78 -12.20
CA ASP A 151 -33.93 33.82 -12.14
C ASP A 151 -32.96 33.77 -13.36
N VAL A 152 -33.41 33.21 -14.48
CA VAL A 152 -32.70 33.32 -15.77
C VAL A 152 -32.57 34.81 -16.15
N PRO A 153 -31.35 35.33 -16.42
CA PRO A 153 -31.14 36.74 -16.71
C PRO A 153 -31.93 37.23 -17.92
N ARG A 154 -32.72 38.29 -17.72
CA ARG A 154 -33.53 38.92 -18.78
C ARG A 154 -32.65 39.85 -19.60
N ALA A 155 -32.38 39.49 -20.85
CA ALA A 155 -31.58 40.28 -21.78
C ALA A 155 -32.29 40.41 -23.15
N PRO A 156 -32.10 41.54 -23.88
CA PRO A 156 -32.57 41.66 -25.26
C PRO A 156 -31.95 40.58 -26.15
N GLY A 157 -32.77 39.90 -26.94
CA GLY A 157 -32.31 38.78 -27.80
C GLY A 157 -32.41 37.39 -27.14
N ASN A 158 -32.83 37.30 -25.88
CA ASN A 158 -33.29 36.03 -25.30
C ASN A 158 -34.50 35.49 -26.07
N VAL A 159 -34.55 34.17 -26.28
CA VAL A 159 -35.74 33.46 -26.77
C VAL A 159 -36.35 32.65 -25.63
N TYR A 160 -37.62 32.90 -25.32
CA TYR A 160 -38.35 32.28 -24.23
C TYR A 160 -39.17 31.09 -24.73
N VAL A 161 -39.10 29.98 -24.00
CA VAL A 161 -39.81 28.74 -24.30
C VAL A 161 -40.71 28.37 -23.11
N ASP A 162 -41.94 27.97 -23.40
CA ASP A 162 -42.91 27.48 -22.42
C ASP A 162 -43.81 26.42 -23.08
N PRO A 163 -43.66 25.13 -22.74
CA PRO A 163 -44.43 24.04 -23.35
C PRO A 163 -45.90 24.02 -22.90
N SER A 164 -46.29 24.87 -21.94
CA SER A 164 -47.69 25.10 -21.55
C SER A 164 -48.37 26.23 -22.34
N TYR A 165 -47.61 26.96 -23.16
CA TYR A 165 -48.13 28.09 -23.94
C TYR A 165 -49.07 27.62 -25.06
N ALA A 166 -50.37 27.78 -24.83
CA ALA A 166 -51.43 27.41 -25.77
C ALA A 166 -51.64 28.41 -26.94
N GLY A 167 -50.80 29.45 -27.05
CA GLY A 167 -50.88 30.44 -28.13
C GLY A 167 -50.20 29.97 -29.41
N ALA A 168 -50.88 30.13 -30.55
CA ALA A 168 -50.32 29.81 -31.86
C ALA A 168 -49.43 30.94 -32.45
N ASP A 169 -49.34 32.09 -31.76
CA ASP A 169 -48.61 33.30 -32.18
C ASP A 169 -47.30 33.53 -31.39
N GLY A 170 -46.68 32.45 -30.90
CA GLY A 170 -45.40 32.47 -30.19
C GLY A 170 -44.26 33.06 -31.04
N ASP A 171 -43.82 34.26 -30.67
CA ASP A 171 -42.72 34.98 -31.32
C ASP A 171 -41.36 34.74 -30.63
N GLY A 172 -41.36 34.16 -29.42
CA GLY A 172 -40.18 33.90 -28.61
C GLY A 172 -39.89 34.97 -27.55
N SER A 173 -40.76 35.97 -27.37
CA SER A 173 -40.67 36.94 -26.26
C SER A 173 -41.21 36.38 -24.95
N GLU A 174 -40.86 36.99 -23.81
CA GLU A 174 -41.40 36.61 -22.49
C GLU A 174 -42.94 36.73 -22.40
N ALA A 175 -43.56 37.51 -23.28
CA ALA A 175 -45.02 37.67 -23.38
C ALA A 175 -45.69 36.66 -24.34
N ARG A 176 -44.95 36.12 -25.32
CA ARG A 176 -45.41 35.14 -26.31
C ARG A 176 -44.29 34.13 -26.60
N PRO A 177 -43.95 33.26 -25.63
CA PRO A 177 -42.91 32.27 -25.80
C PRO A 177 -43.24 31.28 -26.92
N VAL A 178 -42.23 30.59 -27.43
CA VAL A 178 -42.45 29.44 -28.31
C VAL A 178 -42.74 28.18 -27.47
N ALA A 179 -43.52 27.26 -28.02
CA ALA A 179 -43.90 26.03 -27.31
C ALA A 179 -42.82 24.92 -27.38
N THR A 180 -41.86 25.01 -28.30
CA THR A 180 -40.83 23.98 -28.56
C THR A 180 -39.41 24.54 -28.58
N LEU A 181 -38.46 23.69 -28.20
CA LEU A 181 -37.02 23.97 -28.24
C LEU A 181 -36.49 24.05 -29.68
N GLU A 182 -37.00 23.25 -30.61
CA GLU A 182 -36.69 23.36 -32.04
C GLU A 182 -37.02 24.77 -32.57
N ALA A 183 -38.23 25.28 -32.29
CA ALA A 183 -38.64 26.62 -32.68
C ALA A 183 -37.76 27.72 -32.04
N ALA A 184 -37.21 27.48 -30.86
CA ALA A 184 -36.27 28.40 -30.21
C ALA A 184 -34.86 28.34 -30.84
N LEU A 185 -34.38 27.14 -31.16
CA LEU A 185 -33.10 26.89 -31.85
C LEU A 185 -33.10 27.42 -33.30
N GLU A 186 -34.25 27.60 -33.94
CA GLU A 186 -34.39 28.35 -35.19
C GLU A 186 -34.27 29.88 -34.99
N ARG A 187 -34.88 30.43 -33.92
CA ARG A 187 -35.07 31.87 -33.71
C ARG A 187 -33.89 32.58 -33.04
N VAL A 188 -33.15 31.89 -32.18
CA VAL A 188 -32.07 32.49 -31.39
C VAL A 188 -30.94 33.01 -32.27
N ALA A 189 -30.29 34.10 -31.89
CA ALA A 189 -29.05 34.53 -32.53
C ALA A 189 -27.87 33.61 -32.14
N ASP A 190 -26.82 33.55 -32.95
CA ASP A 190 -25.59 32.83 -32.55
C ASP A 190 -25.01 33.46 -31.27
N GLY A 191 -24.74 32.65 -30.26
CA GLY A 191 -24.35 33.06 -28.91
C GLY A 191 -25.50 33.61 -28.05
N GLY A 192 -26.74 33.60 -28.55
CA GLY A 192 -27.92 34.02 -27.79
C GLY A 192 -28.35 33.01 -26.72
N THR A 193 -29.29 33.42 -25.86
CA THR A 193 -29.81 32.59 -24.76
C THR A 193 -31.23 32.13 -25.03
N ILE A 194 -31.48 30.82 -24.88
CA ILE A 194 -32.80 30.21 -24.81
C ILE A 194 -33.16 30.02 -23.33
N ALA A 195 -34.29 30.58 -22.89
CA ALA A 195 -34.80 30.48 -21.53
C ALA A 195 -35.95 29.46 -21.47
N LEU A 196 -35.79 28.38 -20.70
CA LEU A 196 -36.78 27.31 -20.58
C LEU A 196 -37.62 27.46 -19.30
N ALA A 197 -38.95 27.47 -19.45
CA ALA A 197 -39.89 27.48 -18.34
C ALA A 197 -39.97 26.11 -17.63
N ASP A 198 -40.49 26.13 -16.40
CA ASP A 198 -40.96 24.97 -15.63
C ASP A 198 -41.81 24.02 -16.51
N GLY A 199 -41.33 22.80 -16.78
CA GLY A 199 -41.93 21.91 -17.78
C GLY A 199 -41.05 20.74 -18.20
N THR A 200 -41.65 19.81 -18.96
CA THR A 200 -40.93 18.69 -19.62
C THR A 200 -40.98 18.87 -21.13
N TYR A 201 -39.83 18.66 -21.77
CA TYR A 201 -39.58 18.87 -23.19
C TYR A 201 -39.35 17.50 -23.84
N ASP A 202 -40.32 17.07 -24.65
CA ASP A 202 -40.41 15.72 -25.23
C ASP A 202 -39.66 15.59 -26.57
N GLU A 203 -38.91 16.63 -26.94
CA GLU A 203 -38.07 16.76 -28.12
C GLU A 203 -36.57 16.69 -27.75
N PRO A 204 -35.67 16.28 -28.67
CA PRO A 204 -34.24 16.33 -28.46
C PRO A 204 -33.66 17.72 -28.73
N ALA A 205 -32.61 18.09 -28.00
CA ALA A 205 -31.85 19.30 -28.26
C ALA A 205 -30.72 19.02 -29.27
N VAL A 206 -30.89 19.40 -30.53
CA VAL A 206 -29.85 19.27 -31.58
C VAL A 206 -29.21 20.64 -31.82
N ILE A 207 -27.95 20.78 -31.43
CA ILE A 207 -27.23 22.06 -31.37
C ILE A 207 -26.05 22.02 -32.34
N ALA A 208 -26.09 22.87 -33.38
CA ALA A 208 -25.07 22.96 -34.43
C ALA A 208 -24.47 24.37 -34.59
N ARG A 209 -24.75 25.29 -33.65
CA ARG A 209 -24.24 26.67 -33.60
C ARG A 209 -24.18 27.17 -32.14
N PRO A 210 -23.43 28.25 -31.83
CA PRO A 210 -23.22 28.66 -30.45
C PRO A 210 -24.52 29.11 -29.78
N VAL A 211 -24.79 28.65 -28.55
CA VAL A 211 -26.04 28.96 -27.82
C VAL A 211 -25.90 28.70 -26.31
N ALA A 212 -26.57 29.51 -25.49
CA ALA A 212 -26.83 29.18 -24.09
C ALA A 212 -28.28 28.69 -23.92
N ILE A 213 -28.49 27.57 -23.22
CA ILE A 213 -29.81 27.07 -22.83
C ILE A 213 -29.87 27.10 -21.30
N ALA A 214 -30.71 27.98 -20.77
CA ALA A 214 -30.87 28.20 -19.34
C ALA A 214 -32.29 27.80 -18.90
N GLY A 215 -32.38 26.70 -18.16
CA GLY A 215 -33.59 26.32 -17.44
C GLY A 215 -33.75 27.10 -16.13
N ARG A 216 -34.97 27.09 -15.62
CA ARG A 216 -35.35 27.64 -14.31
C ARG A 216 -34.52 27.05 -13.16
N CYS A 217 -34.41 25.72 -13.11
CA CYS A 217 -33.59 24.90 -12.21
C CYS A 217 -33.76 23.42 -12.60
N ALA A 218 -32.85 22.56 -12.14
CA ALA A 218 -32.83 21.14 -12.50
C ALA A 218 -34.11 20.40 -12.10
N SER A 219 -34.65 20.67 -10.91
CA SER A 219 -35.89 20.03 -10.43
C SER A 219 -37.18 20.46 -11.16
N ARG A 220 -37.10 21.39 -12.13
CA ARG A 220 -38.26 21.96 -12.84
C ARG A 220 -38.20 21.93 -14.36
N VAL A 221 -37.03 21.87 -14.97
CA VAL A 221 -36.88 21.85 -16.43
C VAL A 221 -36.28 20.52 -16.84
N ARG A 222 -37.04 19.67 -17.54
CA ARG A 222 -36.57 18.35 -17.98
C ARG A 222 -36.57 18.19 -19.48
N ILE A 223 -35.41 17.88 -20.08
CA ILE A 223 -35.30 17.47 -21.49
C ILE A 223 -35.24 15.93 -21.55
N ARG A 224 -36.06 15.31 -22.42
CA ARG A 224 -36.11 13.83 -22.53
C ARG A 224 -36.28 13.24 -23.94
N GLY A 225 -36.58 14.03 -24.97
CA GLY A 225 -36.64 13.51 -26.35
C GLY A 225 -35.26 13.06 -26.84
N VAL A 226 -35.19 12.08 -27.74
CA VAL A 226 -33.93 11.44 -28.16
C VAL A 226 -33.69 11.61 -29.66
N SER A 227 -32.51 12.11 -30.02
CA SER A 227 -32.06 12.27 -31.40
C SER A 227 -31.24 11.05 -31.87
N PRO A 228 -31.60 10.43 -33.02
CA PRO A 228 -30.81 9.38 -33.65
C PRO A 228 -29.69 9.91 -34.57
N LEU A 229 -29.44 11.23 -34.60
CA LEU A 229 -28.43 11.85 -35.47
C LEU A 229 -26.99 11.62 -35.01
N VAL A 230 -26.81 11.09 -33.79
CA VAL A 230 -25.53 10.70 -33.20
C VAL A 230 -25.58 9.24 -32.73
N VAL A 231 -24.41 8.62 -32.62
CA VAL A 231 -24.23 7.29 -32.03
C VAL A 231 -23.28 7.44 -30.83
N PRO A 232 -23.69 7.08 -29.60
CA PRO A 232 -25.03 6.65 -29.21
C PRO A 232 -26.10 7.75 -29.41
N PRO A 233 -27.38 7.39 -29.62
CA PRO A 233 -28.49 8.35 -29.67
C PRO A 233 -28.55 9.20 -28.40
N ALA A 234 -28.80 10.50 -28.54
CA ALA A 234 -28.61 11.46 -27.45
C ALA A 234 -29.82 12.38 -27.22
N ILE A 235 -30.00 12.81 -25.98
CA ILE A 235 -31.03 13.77 -25.55
C ILE A 235 -30.58 15.19 -25.90
N VAL A 236 -29.30 15.50 -25.68
CA VAL A 236 -28.63 16.68 -26.24
C VAL A 236 -27.48 16.24 -27.14
N ALA A 237 -27.55 16.61 -28.42
CA ALA A 237 -26.52 16.34 -29.41
C ALA A 237 -25.87 17.67 -29.86
N VAL A 238 -24.57 17.83 -29.60
CA VAL A 238 -23.80 19.04 -29.94
C VAL A 238 -22.80 18.71 -31.05
N LEU A 239 -22.97 19.34 -32.21
CA LEU A 239 -22.35 18.96 -33.47
C LEU A 239 -21.55 20.11 -34.08
N GLY A 240 -20.25 20.16 -33.78
CA GLY A 240 -19.33 21.21 -34.28
C GLY A 240 -19.76 22.64 -33.92
N ALA A 241 -20.48 22.81 -32.80
CA ALA A 241 -21.30 23.98 -32.56
C ALA A 241 -20.55 25.23 -32.04
N GLY A 242 -19.23 25.15 -31.81
CA GLY A 242 -18.52 26.17 -31.05
C GLY A 242 -18.90 26.14 -29.57
N GLU A 243 -19.12 27.30 -28.96
CA GLU A 243 -19.41 27.42 -27.53
C GLU A 243 -20.90 27.18 -27.21
N VAL A 244 -21.16 26.22 -26.32
CA VAL A 244 -22.52 25.87 -25.87
C VAL A 244 -22.56 25.83 -24.35
N THR A 245 -23.58 26.42 -23.73
CA THR A 245 -23.79 26.35 -22.27
C THR A 245 -25.17 25.78 -21.96
N LEU A 246 -25.24 24.75 -21.12
CA LEU A 246 -26.48 24.21 -20.57
C LEU A 246 -26.49 24.47 -19.05
N ARG A 247 -27.55 25.09 -18.53
CA ARG A 247 -27.63 25.44 -17.10
C ARG A 247 -29.01 25.20 -16.50
N GLY A 248 -29.05 24.68 -15.27
CA GLY A 248 -30.27 24.66 -14.45
C GLY A 248 -31.39 23.80 -15.03
N LEU A 249 -31.08 22.57 -15.44
CA LEU A 249 -32.02 21.64 -16.08
C LEU A 249 -31.65 20.16 -15.83
N GLU A 250 -32.66 19.29 -15.84
CA GLU A 250 -32.53 17.83 -15.86
C GLU A 250 -32.48 17.32 -17.31
N ILE A 251 -31.60 16.35 -17.56
CA ILE A 251 -31.48 15.63 -18.83
C ILE A 251 -31.64 14.14 -18.53
N GLY A 252 -32.71 13.49 -19.02
CA GLY A 252 -32.96 12.10 -18.64
C GLY A 252 -34.01 11.36 -19.47
N GLY A 253 -33.62 10.22 -20.04
CA GLY A 253 -34.41 9.40 -20.95
C GLY A 253 -33.63 8.16 -21.43
N ASP A 254 -34.04 7.58 -22.56
CA ASP A 254 -33.43 6.36 -23.14
C ASP A 254 -32.30 6.62 -24.15
N GLY A 255 -31.85 7.87 -24.28
CA GLY A 255 -30.61 8.24 -24.96
C GLY A 255 -29.49 8.58 -23.98
N ALA A 256 -28.29 8.82 -24.51
CA ALA A 256 -27.21 9.48 -23.80
C ALA A 256 -27.59 10.91 -23.40
N GLY A 257 -27.06 11.40 -22.28
CA GLY A 257 -27.45 12.72 -21.74
C GLY A 257 -26.99 13.85 -22.67
N VAL A 258 -25.67 14.06 -22.72
CA VAL A 258 -25.02 15.03 -23.62
C VAL A 258 -23.96 14.31 -24.46
N VAL A 259 -24.06 14.39 -25.79
CA VAL A 259 -23.04 13.91 -26.72
C VAL A 259 -22.49 15.11 -27.50
N ALA A 260 -21.20 15.40 -27.34
CA ALA A 260 -20.52 16.50 -28.00
C ALA A 260 -19.43 15.97 -28.95
N MET A 261 -19.49 16.40 -30.22
CA MET A 261 -18.57 15.97 -31.29
C MET A 261 -17.99 17.17 -32.03
N GLY A 262 -16.81 16.99 -32.63
CA GLY A 262 -16.15 18.00 -33.46
C GLY A 262 -15.65 19.21 -32.67
N ALA A 263 -15.60 20.37 -33.33
CA ALA A 263 -15.21 21.64 -32.72
C ALA A 263 -16.30 22.23 -31.79
N SER A 264 -16.62 21.51 -30.72
CA SER A 264 -17.61 21.87 -29.71
C SER A 264 -16.96 22.09 -28.35
N ALA A 265 -17.32 23.16 -27.66
CA ALA A 265 -16.91 23.49 -26.30
C ALA A 265 -18.18 23.66 -25.43
N VAL A 266 -18.54 22.62 -24.69
CA VAL A 266 -19.80 22.55 -23.94
C VAL A 266 -19.54 22.79 -22.45
N THR A 267 -20.30 23.68 -21.83
CA THR A 267 -20.32 23.90 -20.38
C THR A 267 -21.64 23.43 -19.79
N LEU A 268 -21.59 22.55 -18.80
CA LEU A 268 -22.71 22.11 -17.99
C LEU A 268 -22.57 22.69 -16.58
N GLU A 269 -23.52 23.50 -16.15
CA GLU A 269 -23.53 24.14 -14.81
C GLU A 269 -24.88 23.86 -14.13
N ARG A 270 -24.89 23.26 -12.93
CA ARG A 270 -26.15 22.89 -12.25
C ARG A 270 -27.10 22.08 -13.15
N VAL A 271 -26.55 21.05 -13.78
CA VAL A 271 -27.29 20.10 -14.63
C VAL A 271 -27.44 18.78 -13.90
N HIS A 272 -28.63 18.19 -13.94
CA HIS A 272 -28.89 16.85 -13.41
C HIS A 272 -29.05 15.87 -14.57
N ILE A 273 -28.04 15.06 -14.86
CA ILE A 273 -28.14 14.01 -15.88
C ILE A 273 -28.63 12.73 -15.20
N LYS A 274 -29.90 12.37 -15.39
CA LYS A 274 -30.59 11.36 -14.57
C LYS A 274 -31.07 10.17 -15.41
N GLY A 275 -30.50 9.00 -15.16
CA GLY A 275 -30.93 7.73 -15.76
C GLY A 275 -30.65 7.60 -17.27
N ALA A 276 -29.76 8.42 -17.83
CA ALA A 276 -29.38 8.38 -19.24
C ALA A 276 -28.80 7.00 -19.65
N ALA A 277 -29.04 6.58 -20.89
CA ALA A 277 -28.51 5.34 -21.46
C ALA A 277 -27.15 5.56 -22.16
N HIS A 278 -26.32 4.52 -22.25
CA HIS A 278 -24.99 4.52 -22.88
C HIS A 278 -23.93 5.37 -22.18
N ALA A 279 -24.15 6.69 -22.06
CA ALA A 279 -23.28 7.65 -21.40
C ALA A 279 -24.10 8.81 -20.80
N GLY A 280 -23.71 9.32 -19.62
CA GLY A 280 -24.26 10.58 -19.11
C GLY A 280 -23.74 11.77 -19.91
N VAL A 281 -22.42 11.89 -20.03
CA VAL A 281 -21.72 12.83 -20.93
C VAL A 281 -20.77 12.06 -21.83
N LEU A 282 -20.67 12.44 -23.10
CA LEU A 282 -19.69 11.94 -24.06
C LEU A 282 -19.03 13.12 -24.80
N ALA A 283 -17.71 13.17 -24.80
CA ALA A 283 -16.89 14.07 -25.61
C ALA A 283 -16.03 13.25 -26.59
N GLY A 284 -16.09 13.56 -27.90
CA GLY A 284 -15.31 12.90 -28.94
C GLY A 284 -14.95 13.81 -30.11
N ASP A 285 -14.14 13.33 -31.05
CA ASP A 285 -13.75 14.05 -32.28
C ASP A 285 -13.20 15.48 -32.05
N GLY A 286 -12.47 15.69 -30.96
CA GLY A 286 -11.91 17.00 -30.58
C GLY A 286 -12.79 17.87 -29.68
N ALA A 287 -13.98 17.41 -29.32
CA ALA A 287 -14.89 18.15 -28.45
C ALA A 287 -14.38 18.23 -27.00
N ARG A 288 -14.76 19.31 -26.31
CA ARG A 288 -14.45 19.55 -24.90
C ARG A 288 -15.73 19.76 -24.11
N VAL A 289 -15.88 19.07 -22.97
CA VAL A 289 -17.02 19.28 -22.07
C VAL A 289 -16.54 19.58 -20.65
N SER A 290 -16.93 20.75 -20.14
CA SER A 290 -16.75 21.15 -18.73
C SER A 290 -18.05 20.88 -17.98
N VAL A 291 -17.96 20.17 -16.86
CA VAL A 291 -19.06 19.83 -15.95
C VAL A 291 -18.75 20.46 -14.59
N ALA A 292 -19.64 21.32 -14.10
CA ALA A 292 -19.46 22.06 -12.85
C ALA A 292 -20.74 22.09 -12.01
N ALA A 293 -20.63 21.95 -10.68
CA ALA A 293 -21.76 22.00 -9.75
C ALA A 293 -22.96 21.11 -10.18
N SER A 294 -22.67 19.93 -10.75
CA SER A 294 -23.65 19.10 -11.47
C SER A 294 -23.64 17.66 -10.98
N TRP A 295 -24.72 16.92 -11.28
CA TRP A 295 -24.91 15.54 -10.82
C TRP A 295 -25.25 14.62 -11.99
N ILE A 296 -24.45 13.57 -12.19
CA ILE A 296 -24.69 12.48 -13.12
C ILE A 296 -25.13 11.25 -12.31
N GLU A 297 -26.38 10.83 -12.44
CA GLU A 297 -27.02 9.82 -11.60
C GLU A 297 -27.51 8.61 -12.43
N GLY A 298 -27.06 7.41 -12.06
CA GLY A 298 -27.69 6.15 -12.47
C GLY A 298 -27.61 5.82 -13.96
N THR A 299 -26.49 6.13 -14.62
CA THR A 299 -26.31 5.89 -16.07
C THR A 299 -26.41 4.41 -16.42
N ARG A 300 -27.21 4.08 -17.43
CA ARG A 300 -27.63 2.70 -17.79
C ARG A 300 -26.91 2.18 -19.02
N ALA A 301 -26.63 0.87 -19.04
CA ALA A 301 -26.25 0.18 -20.27
C ALA A 301 -27.39 0.22 -21.31
N GLY A 302 -27.02 0.23 -22.59
CA GLY A 302 -27.94 0.14 -23.72
C GLY A 302 -27.19 -0.32 -24.98
N ALA A 303 -27.91 -0.55 -26.09
CA ALA A 303 -27.39 -1.20 -27.30
C ALA A 303 -26.09 -0.62 -27.90
N ALA A 304 -25.79 0.66 -27.66
CA ALA A 304 -24.61 1.38 -28.18
C ALA A 304 -23.61 1.84 -27.08
N GLY A 305 -23.70 1.35 -25.83
CA GLY A 305 -22.76 1.73 -24.77
C GLY A 305 -23.15 1.28 -23.37
N ASP A 306 -22.17 1.16 -22.47
CA ASP A 306 -22.29 0.40 -21.22
C ASP A 306 -22.89 1.16 -20.01
N GLY A 307 -23.23 2.43 -20.16
CA GLY A 307 -23.77 3.26 -19.06
C GLY A 307 -22.68 3.94 -18.24
N MET A 308 -21.68 4.50 -18.92
CA MET A 308 -20.63 5.28 -18.27
C MET A 308 -21.19 6.62 -17.76
N GLY A 309 -20.65 7.15 -16.67
CA GLY A 309 -21.06 8.46 -16.15
C GLY A 309 -20.65 9.59 -17.09
N ALA A 310 -19.34 9.78 -17.26
CA ALA A 310 -18.77 10.68 -18.25
C ALA A 310 -17.63 10.00 -19.04
N LEU A 311 -17.64 10.13 -20.37
CA LEU A 311 -16.69 9.53 -21.29
C LEU A 311 -15.99 10.57 -22.17
N ALA A 312 -14.66 10.65 -22.10
CA ALA A 312 -13.82 11.13 -23.20
C ALA A 312 -13.48 9.94 -24.09
N ASP A 313 -14.02 9.92 -25.31
CA ASP A 313 -13.60 9.03 -26.38
C ASP A 313 -12.44 9.69 -27.17
N THR A 314 -12.00 9.04 -28.24
CA THR A 314 -10.91 9.41 -29.14
C THR A 314 -10.84 10.93 -29.42
N GLY A 315 -9.80 11.58 -28.91
CA GLY A 315 -9.54 13.01 -29.07
C GLY A 315 -10.45 13.96 -28.27
N GLY A 316 -11.39 13.45 -27.48
CA GLY A 316 -12.26 14.24 -26.60
C GLY A 316 -11.58 14.65 -25.29
N ALA A 317 -12.08 15.73 -24.68
CA ALA A 317 -11.62 16.18 -23.37
C ALA A 317 -12.79 16.41 -22.40
N LEU A 318 -12.67 15.88 -21.19
CA LEU A 318 -13.56 16.14 -20.06
C LEU A 318 -12.87 16.93 -18.97
N PHE A 319 -13.60 17.87 -18.37
CA PHE A 319 -13.22 18.53 -17.13
C PHE A 319 -14.41 18.51 -16.17
N VAL A 320 -14.32 17.74 -15.09
CA VAL A 320 -15.38 17.58 -14.09
C VAL A 320 -14.91 18.23 -12.79
N ARG A 321 -15.58 19.32 -12.34
CA ARG A 321 -15.31 19.96 -11.04
C ARG A 321 -16.55 20.02 -10.16
N GLU A 322 -16.36 20.01 -8.84
CA GLU A 322 -17.42 20.33 -7.86
C GLU A 322 -18.71 19.53 -8.11
N SER A 323 -18.60 18.27 -8.55
CA SER A 323 -19.69 17.50 -9.13
C SER A 323 -19.73 16.07 -8.59
N ALA A 324 -20.86 15.38 -8.78
CA ALA A 324 -21.02 13.98 -8.41
C ALA A 324 -21.35 13.10 -9.62
N VAL A 325 -20.72 11.92 -9.68
CA VAL A 325 -21.00 10.87 -10.67
C VAL A 325 -21.29 9.57 -9.92
N THR A 326 -22.55 9.13 -9.92
CA THR A 326 -23.04 8.18 -8.92
C THR A 326 -23.87 7.05 -9.54
N GLY A 327 -23.57 5.79 -9.22
CA GLY A 327 -24.37 4.63 -9.62
C GLY A 327 -24.29 4.26 -11.10
N SER A 328 -23.19 4.61 -11.77
CA SER A 328 -22.91 4.25 -13.17
C SER A 328 -22.69 2.74 -13.38
N ARG A 329 -22.66 2.29 -14.64
CA ARG A 329 -22.74 0.88 -15.03
C ARG A 329 -21.52 0.27 -15.72
N ALA A 330 -20.40 0.99 -15.84
CA ALA A 330 -19.13 0.39 -16.28
C ALA A 330 -17.93 1.22 -15.86
N ALA A 331 -18.02 2.53 -16.09
CA ALA A 331 -17.09 3.53 -15.59
C ALA A 331 -17.86 4.69 -14.97
N GLY A 332 -17.38 5.26 -13.86
CA GLY A 332 -17.83 6.57 -13.40
C GLY A 332 -17.35 7.65 -14.38
N VAL A 333 -16.03 7.85 -14.46
CA VAL A 333 -15.38 8.71 -15.47
C VAL A 333 -14.39 7.90 -16.29
N ALA A 334 -14.34 8.09 -17.61
CA ALA A 334 -13.42 7.37 -18.50
C ALA A 334 -12.74 8.30 -19.51
N ALA A 335 -11.46 8.05 -19.78
CA ALA A 335 -10.70 8.52 -20.94
C ALA A 335 -10.19 7.29 -21.72
N LEU A 336 -10.73 7.09 -22.93
CA LEU A 336 -10.47 5.93 -23.76
C LEU A 336 -9.76 6.32 -25.06
N TYR A 337 -8.68 5.61 -25.37
CA TYR A 337 -7.84 5.77 -26.56
C TYR A 337 -6.94 7.02 -26.56
N ALA A 338 -5.92 7.00 -27.41
CA ALA A 338 -4.94 8.07 -27.51
C ALA A 338 -5.56 9.44 -27.82
N GLY A 339 -5.17 10.45 -27.04
CA GLY A 339 -5.69 11.82 -27.15
C GLY A 339 -7.01 12.07 -26.44
N ALA A 340 -7.64 11.05 -25.85
CA ALA A 340 -8.72 11.25 -24.89
C ALA A 340 -8.16 11.69 -23.53
N SER A 341 -8.79 12.67 -22.89
CA SER A 341 -8.35 13.20 -21.59
C SER A 341 -9.52 13.46 -20.65
N ALA A 342 -9.33 13.17 -19.35
CA ALA A 342 -10.29 13.56 -18.32
C ALA A 342 -9.59 14.14 -17.08
N ALA A 343 -10.01 15.34 -16.67
CA ALA A 343 -9.67 15.94 -15.39
C ALA A 343 -10.87 15.83 -14.43
N VAL A 344 -10.66 15.34 -13.22
CA VAL A 344 -11.68 15.22 -12.17
C VAL A 344 -11.17 15.89 -10.90
N VAL A 345 -11.87 16.93 -10.46
CA VAL A 345 -11.39 17.91 -9.47
C VAL A 345 -12.46 18.17 -8.42
N ASP A 346 -12.13 18.14 -7.12
CA ASP A 346 -13.07 18.53 -6.04
C ASP A 346 -14.45 17.84 -6.12
N SER A 347 -14.48 16.56 -6.51
CA SER A 347 -15.68 15.82 -6.94
C SER A 347 -15.86 14.47 -6.21
N LEU A 348 -17.00 13.80 -6.43
CA LEU A 348 -17.30 12.45 -5.96
C LEU A 348 -17.61 11.50 -7.12
N VAL A 349 -17.01 10.31 -7.12
CA VAL A 349 -17.30 9.19 -8.03
C VAL A 349 -17.69 7.95 -7.21
N GLU A 350 -18.98 7.64 -7.13
CA GLU A 350 -19.54 6.70 -6.16
C GLU A 350 -20.30 5.52 -6.78
N GLY A 351 -20.08 4.31 -6.26
CA GLY A 351 -21.00 3.19 -6.41
C GLY A 351 -21.12 2.59 -7.82
N THR A 352 -20.11 2.80 -8.68
CA THR A 352 -20.11 2.24 -10.05
C THR A 352 -20.19 0.71 -9.98
N SER A 353 -21.16 0.17 -10.71
CA SER A 353 -21.50 -1.26 -10.76
C SER A 353 -21.23 -1.84 -12.14
N PRO A 354 -21.12 -3.18 -12.29
CA PRO A 354 -20.93 -3.81 -13.59
C PRO A 354 -22.07 -3.64 -14.61
N SER A 355 -21.67 -3.74 -15.87
CA SER A 355 -22.48 -3.90 -17.09
C SER A 355 -22.58 -5.38 -17.46
N GLU A 356 -23.54 -5.74 -18.32
CA GLU A 356 -23.66 -7.11 -18.85
C GLU A 356 -22.48 -7.47 -19.78
N ARG A 357 -21.91 -6.45 -20.45
CA ARG A 357 -20.82 -6.55 -21.42
C ARG A 357 -19.45 -6.27 -20.78
N LEU A 358 -19.33 -5.17 -20.06
CA LEU A 358 -18.16 -4.82 -19.24
C LEU A 358 -18.45 -5.23 -17.79
N ARG A 359 -17.85 -6.32 -17.32
CA ARG A 359 -18.22 -7.01 -16.06
C ARG A 359 -17.60 -6.37 -14.81
N ASP A 360 -17.21 -5.12 -14.98
CA ASP A 360 -16.32 -4.33 -14.14
C ASP A 360 -17.06 -3.00 -13.87
N GLY A 361 -16.96 -2.46 -12.66
CA GLY A 361 -17.68 -1.25 -12.24
C GLY A 361 -16.71 -0.17 -11.78
N GLU A 362 -15.82 0.22 -12.68
CA GLU A 362 -14.60 0.96 -12.36
C GLU A 362 -14.90 2.44 -12.05
N GLY A 363 -14.26 3.03 -11.03
CA GLY A 363 -14.52 4.44 -10.67
C GLY A 363 -14.03 5.42 -11.73
N ILE A 364 -12.71 5.52 -11.91
CA ILE A 364 -12.06 6.38 -12.91
C ILE A 364 -11.14 5.55 -13.80
N VAL A 365 -11.27 5.66 -15.13
CA VAL A 365 -10.63 4.80 -16.12
C VAL A 365 -9.75 5.60 -17.08
N ALA A 366 -8.48 5.21 -17.22
CA ALA A 366 -7.61 5.58 -18.33
C ALA A 366 -7.23 4.32 -19.13
N ARG A 367 -7.48 4.31 -20.44
CA ARG A 367 -7.28 3.10 -21.28
C ARG A 367 -6.72 3.41 -22.66
N ASP A 368 -5.85 2.52 -23.14
CA ASP A 368 -5.32 2.48 -24.52
C ASP A 368 -4.72 3.80 -25.03
N GLY A 369 -4.02 4.50 -24.14
CA GLY A 369 -3.37 5.80 -24.40
C GLY A 369 -4.17 7.03 -23.97
N GLY A 370 -5.34 6.85 -23.34
CA GLY A 370 -6.05 7.94 -22.66
C GLY A 370 -5.33 8.42 -21.40
N GLU A 371 -5.58 9.66 -21.01
CA GLU A 371 -4.92 10.31 -19.86
C GLU A 371 -5.95 10.78 -18.82
N VAL A 372 -5.69 10.55 -17.52
CA VAL A 372 -6.50 11.11 -16.43
C VAL A 372 -5.69 11.91 -15.42
N SER A 373 -6.30 12.98 -14.94
CA SER A 373 -5.86 13.72 -13.75
C SER A 373 -7.00 13.75 -12.73
N VAL A 374 -6.68 13.38 -11.49
CA VAL A 374 -7.64 13.24 -10.39
C VAL A 374 -7.09 14.01 -9.21
N GLU A 375 -7.74 15.10 -8.86
CA GLU A 375 -7.30 16.05 -7.83
C GLU A 375 -8.40 16.24 -6.79
N ARG A 376 -8.06 16.20 -5.50
CA ARG A 376 -8.99 16.46 -4.37
C ARG A 376 -10.37 15.79 -4.54
N THR A 377 -10.38 14.55 -5.03
CA THR A 377 -11.61 13.83 -5.41
C THR A 377 -11.80 12.58 -4.55
N ALA A 378 -13.04 12.19 -4.29
CA ALA A 378 -13.39 10.95 -3.61
C ALA A 378 -13.88 9.89 -4.60
N VAL A 379 -13.36 8.66 -4.50
CA VAL A 379 -13.70 7.52 -5.35
C VAL A 379 -14.12 6.35 -4.47
N VAL A 380 -15.44 6.17 -4.29
CA VAL A 380 -16.01 5.42 -3.16
C VAL A 380 -16.92 4.28 -3.61
N GLY A 381 -16.72 3.07 -3.05
CA GLY A 381 -17.66 1.95 -3.21
C GLY A 381 -17.83 1.42 -4.65
N ASN A 382 -16.87 1.69 -5.54
CA ASN A 382 -16.85 1.19 -6.92
C ASN A 382 -16.47 -0.31 -6.96
N ARG A 383 -16.80 -1.04 -8.03
CA ARG A 383 -16.59 -2.50 -8.12
C ARG A 383 -15.46 -2.88 -9.10
N LEU A 384 -14.66 -3.87 -8.71
CA LEU A 384 -13.35 -4.21 -9.28
C LEU A 384 -12.28 -3.15 -8.99
N SER A 385 -12.42 -1.92 -9.49
CA SER A 385 -11.35 -0.91 -9.42
C SER A 385 -11.84 0.46 -8.98
N GLY A 386 -11.08 1.15 -8.13
CA GLY A 386 -11.27 2.56 -7.81
C GLY A 386 -10.79 3.45 -8.97
N ILE A 387 -9.48 3.47 -9.20
CA ILE A 387 -8.86 4.15 -10.35
C ILE A 387 -8.02 3.13 -11.13
N VAL A 388 -8.12 3.12 -12.46
CA VAL A 388 -7.39 2.17 -13.33
C VAL A 388 -6.69 2.89 -14.48
N ALA A 389 -5.45 2.47 -14.78
CA ALA A 389 -4.69 2.91 -15.95
C ALA A 389 -4.13 1.68 -16.69
N THR A 390 -4.51 1.51 -17.96
CA THR A 390 -4.11 0.34 -18.78
C THR A 390 -3.79 0.69 -20.24
N GLY A 391 -2.90 -0.06 -20.88
CA GLY A 391 -2.66 0.05 -22.33
C GLY A 391 -1.82 1.28 -22.72
N ASN A 392 -0.69 1.50 -22.06
CA ASN A 392 0.13 2.72 -22.15
C ASN A 392 -0.55 4.03 -21.69
N ALA A 393 -1.74 3.96 -21.08
CA ALA A 393 -2.44 5.10 -20.49
C ALA A 393 -1.69 5.72 -19.30
N SER A 394 -2.01 6.98 -18.97
CA SER A 394 -1.42 7.71 -17.85
C SER A 394 -2.48 8.15 -16.82
N ALA A 395 -2.11 8.15 -15.54
CA ALA A 395 -2.92 8.68 -14.45
C ALA A 395 -2.09 9.50 -13.45
N THR A 396 -2.60 10.68 -13.08
CA THR A 396 -2.07 11.51 -11.99
C THR A 396 -3.14 11.65 -10.90
N ILE A 397 -2.77 11.37 -9.65
CA ILE A 397 -3.69 11.21 -8.52
C ILE A 397 -3.12 12.03 -7.35
N SER A 398 -3.79 13.10 -6.94
CA SER A 398 -3.29 14.07 -5.95
C SER A 398 -4.35 14.48 -4.93
N GLY A 399 -4.09 14.24 -3.63
CA GLY A 399 -5.04 14.57 -2.56
C GLY A 399 -6.35 13.78 -2.61
N VAL A 400 -6.31 12.55 -3.15
CA VAL A 400 -7.49 11.73 -3.48
C VAL A 400 -7.82 10.75 -2.37
N LEU A 401 -9.11 10.46 -2.16
CA LEU A 401 -9.58 9.30 -1.41
C LEU A 401 -10.01 8.20 -2.37
N VAL A 402 -9.54 6.96 -2.17
CA VAL A 402 -10.09 5.75 -2.78
C VAL A 402 -10.54 4.79 -1.68
N GLU A 403 -11.85 4.64 -1.50
CA GLU A 403 -12.46 3.91 -0.38
C GLU A 403 -13.32 2.73 -0.82
N GLY A 404 -13.12 1.58 -0.17
CA GLY A 404 -14.09 0.48 -0.14
C GLY A 404 -14.36 -0.18 -1.49
N THR A 405 -13.39 -0.29 -2.39
CA THR A 405 -13.58 -0.95 -3.68
C THR A 405 -13.94 -2.42 -3.50
N MET A 406 -15.09 -2.84 -4.03
CA MET A 406 -15.61 -4.21 -3.90
C MET A 406 -15.01 -5.18 -4.93
N PRO A 407 -14.98 -6.50 -4.67
CA PRO A 407 -14.57 -7.49 -5.66
C PRO A 407 -15.49 -7.50 -6.90
N GLY A 408 -14.93 -7.83 -8.06
CA GLY A 408 -15.64 -7.98 -9.33
C GLY A 408 -16.70 -9.10 -9.37
N SER A 409 -17.26 -9.37 -10.55
CA SER A 409 -18.30 -10.41 -10.73
C SER A 409 -17.77 -11.73 -11.35
N LEU A 410 -16.46 -12.00 -11.31
CA LEU A 410 -15.83 -13.14 -11.99
C LEU A 410 -14.74 -13.79 -11.13
N GLU A 411 -14.84 -15.09 -10.89
CA GLU A 411 -13.88 -15.81 -10.04
C GLU A 411 -12.53 -16.12 -10.74
N PRO A 412 -11.38 -15.93 -10.05
CA PRO A 412 -11.23 -15.23 -8.76
C PRO A 412 -11.40 -13.72 -8.93
N SER A 413 -12.19 -13.08 -8.07
CA SER A 413 -12.42 -11.63 -8.09
C SER A 413 -11.68 -10.90 -7.00
N TYR A 414 -11.22 -9.69 -7.33
CA TYR A 414 -10.42 -8.82 -6.48
C TYR A 414 -11.00 -7.40 -6.52
N GLY A 415 -10.94 -6.67 -5.41
CA GLY A 415 -11.12 -5.22 -5.36
C GLY A 415 -9.75 -4.54 -5.31
N VAL A 416 -9.51 -3.54 -6.16
CA VAL A 416 -8.25 -2.81 -6.22
C VAL A 416 -8.50 -1.32 -6.06
N GLY A 417 -7.79 -0.65 -5.14
CA GLY A 417 -7.87 0.80 -4.99
C GLY A 417 -7.36 1.53 -6.24
N VAL A 418 -6.06 1.40 -6.53
CA VAL A 418 -5.44 1.93 -7.76
C VAL A 418 -4.75 0.82 -8.54
N TYR A 419 -5.12 0.63 -9.81
CA TYR A 419 -4.62 -0.44 -10.67
C TYR A 419 -3.87 0.11 -11.90
N ALA A 420 -2.57 -0.13 -11.98
CA ALA A 420 -1.73 0.15 -13.14
C ALA A 420 -1.33 -1.16 -13.84
N ALA A 421 -1.58 -1.29 -15.14
CA ALA A 421 -1.07 -2.44 -15.91
C ALA A 421 -0.79 -2.14 -17.38
N SER A 422 -0.19 -3.10 -18.08
CA SER A 422 0.02 -3.06 -19.54
C SER A 422 0.68 -1.75 -20.01
N ARG A 423 1.88 -1.48 -19.49
CA ARG A 423 2.74 -0.31 -19.79
C ARG A 423 2.21 1.05 -19.29
N ALA A 424 1.16 1.09 -18.49
CA ALA A 424 0.64 2.34 -17.93
C ALA A 424 1.65 3.09 -17.05
N ARG A 425 1.39 4.38 -16.84
CA ARG A 425 2.16 5.28 -15.94
C ARG A 425 1.22 5.87 -14.89
N VAL A 426 1.52 5.69 -13.61
CA VAL A 426 0.69 6.23 -12.51
C VAL A 426 1.54 6.99 -11.50
N ALA A 427 1.13 8.21 -11.17
CA ALA A 427 1.68 8.99 -10.07
C ALA A 427 0.59 9.20 -9.00
N ILE A 428 0.90 8.86 -7.75
CA ILE A 428 0.03 9.00 -6.57
C ILE A 428 0.74 9.90 -5.57
N ASP A 429 0.13 11.00 -5.16
CA ASP A 429 0.70 11.93 -4.18
C ASP A 429 -0.34 12.37 -3.14
N SER A 430 0.09 12.50 -1.88
CA SER A 430 -0.74 12.97 -0.75
C SER A 430 -2.13 12.32 -0.68
N SER A 431 -2.28 11.05 -1.06
CA SER A 431 -3.59 10.38 -1.26
C SER A 431 -3.82 9.26 -0.25
N VAL A 432 -5.07 8.83 -0.10
CA VAL A 432 -5.49 7.80 0.87
C VAL A 432 -6.26 6.69 0.16
N LEU A 433 -5.83 5.44 0.37
CA LEU A 433 -6.47 4.24 -0.15
C LEU A 433 -6.87 3.35 1.03
N VAL A 434 -8.16 3.27 1.35
CA VAL A 434 -8.64 2.65 2.60
C VAL A 434 -9.75 1.61 2.38
N GLY A 435 -9.67 0.48 3.08
CA GLY A 435 -10.74 -0.55 3.11
C GLY A 435 -10.95 -1.30 1.79
N ASN A 436 -9.98 -1.26 0.87
CA ASN A 436 -10.12 -1.83 -0.48
C ASN A 436 -9.99 -3.37 -0.48
N ALA A 437 -10.88 -4.06 -1.21
CA ALA A 437 -11.15 -5.48 -1.02
C ALA A 437 -10.34 -6.45 -1.90
N GLU A 438 -9.01 -6.30 -1.87
CA GLU A 438 -7.98 -7.34 -2.03
C GLU A 438 -6.60 -6.67 -2.11
N ILE A 439 -6.51 -5.54 -2.82
CA ILE A 439 -5.25 -4.80 -3.03
C ILE A 439 -5.47 -3.29 -2.90
N GLY A 440 -4.59 -2.59 -2.17
CA GLY A 440 -4.57 -1.13 -2.15
C GLY A 440 -4.07 -0.54 -3.48
N VAL A 441 -2.80 -0.78 -3.81
CA VAL A 441 -2.18 -0.39 -5.09
C VAL A 441 -1.64 -1.62 -5.81
N ALA A 442 -2.03 -1.86 -7.07
CA ALA A 442 -1.50 -2.94 -7.91
C ALA A 442 -0.77 -2.38 -9.15
N VAL A 443 0.47 -2.79 -9.37
CA VAL A 443 1.32 -2.36 -10.49
C VAL A 443 1.82 -3.61 -11.23
N LEU A 444 1.19 -3.98 -12.35
CA LEU A 444 1.33 -5.31 -12.97
C LEU A 444 1.73 -5.27 -14.45
N GLY A 445 2.82 -5.97 -14.80
CA GLY A 445 3.18 -6.28 -16.19
C GLY A 445 4.31 -5.42 -16.78
N GLU A 446 5.08 -6.04 -17.67
CA GLU A 446 6.31 -5.50 -18.28
C GLU A 446 6.18 -4.04 -18.74
N GLY A 447 7.11 -3.20 -18.27
CA GLY A 447 7.21 -1.79 -18.67
C GLY A 447 6.10 -0.90 -18.11
N THR A 448 5.22 -1.40 -17.24
CA THR A 448 4.34 -0.61 -16.37
C THR A 448 5.16 0.00 -15.24
N ALA A 449 4.91 1.26 -14.89
CA ALA A 449 5.61 1.91 -13.79
C ALA A 449 4.69 2.82 -12.99
N ALA A 450 4.87 2.83 -11.68
CA ALA A 450 4.19 3.76 -10.78
C ALA A 450 5.16 4.46 -9.81
N THR A 451 4.71 5.59 -9.26
CA THR A 451 5.37 6.29 -8.17
C THR A 451 4.32 6.72 -7.16
N MET A 452 4.53 6.43 -5.88
CA MET A 452 3.68 6.90 -4.78
C MET A 452 4.51 7.69 -3.77
N THR A 453 4.07 8.91 -3.49
CA THR A 453 4.66 9.84 -2.51
C THR A 453 3.64 10.19 -1.44
N ARG A 454 4.07 10.36 -0.19
CA ARG A 454 3.30 11.02 0.89
C ARG A 454 1.89 10.46 1.12
N SER A 455 1.66 9.18 0.84
CA SER A 455 0.31 8.60 0.74
C SER A 455 0.08 7.49 1.77
N LEU A 456 -1.19 7.22 2.09
CA LEU A 456 -1.62 6.21 3.05
C LEU A 456 -2.34 5.05 2.33
N VAL A 457 -1.93 3.81 2.60
CA VAL A 457 -2.66 2.60 2.20
C VAL A 457 -3.02 1.80 3.46
N GLN A 458 -4.31 1.65 3.75
CA GLN A 458 -4.77 1.16 5.05
C GLN A 458 -5.96 0.19 4.99
N GLU A 459 -5.98 -0.78 5.93
CA GLU A 459 -7.14 -1.64 6.22
C GLU A 459 -7.70 -2.43 5.03
N THR A 460 -6.86 -2.81 4.07
CA THR A 460 -7.26 -3.73 3.00
C THR A 460 -7.83 -5.05 3.52
N VAL A 461 -8.82 -5.59 2.79
CA VAL A 461 -9.59 -6.78 3.20
C VAL A 461 -9.52 -7.86 2.12
N ALA A 462 -9.57 -9.12 2.52
CA ALA A 462 -9.66 -10.24 1.59
C ALA A 462 -10.97 -10.17 0.79
N ALA A 463 -10.91 -10.34 -0.53
CA ALA A 463 -12.08 -10.43 -1.41
C ALA A 463 -13.00 -11.61 -1.07
N ALA A 464 -12.41 -12.70 -0.57
CA ALA A 464 -13.09 -13.91 -0.13
C ALA A 464 -12.32 -14.54 1.04
N SER A 465 -13.02 -15.30 1.89
CA SER A 465 -12.41 -16.03 3.02
C SER A 465 -11.39 -17.10 2.63
N SER A 466 -11.33 -17.46 1.34
CA SER A 466 -10.34 -18.35 0.73
C SER A 466 -9.40 -17.63 -0.25
N SER A 467 -9.24 -16.31 -0.15
CA SER A 467 -8.22 -15.58 -0.92
C SER A 467 -6.82 -16.12 -0.60
N LEU A 468 -5.97 -16.23 -1.61
CA LEU A 468 -4.56 -16.55 -1.45
C LEU A 468 -3.72 -15.32 -1.07
N LEU A 469 -4.20 -14.11 -1.36
CA LEU A 469 -3.49 -12.84 -1.11
C LEU A 469 -3.81 -12.26 0.27
N GLY A 470 -4.99 -12.53 0.83
CA GLY A 470 -5.40 -12.09 2.17
C GLY A 470 -5.75 -10.60 2.31
N GLY A 471 -5.15 -9.72 1.48
CA GLY A 471 -5.49 -8.30 1.39
C GLY A 471 -4.26 -7.39 1.28
N PHE A 472 -3.43 -7.51 0.24
CA PHE A 472 -2.16 -6.79 0.12
C PHE A 472 -2.31 -5.25 0.15
N GLY A 473 -1.39 -4.55 0.83
CA GLY A 473 -1.33 -3.08 0.75
C GLY A 473 -0.89 -2.62 -0.65
N VAL A 474 0.35 -2.94 -1.03
CA VAL A 474 0.92 -2.64 -2.35
C VAL A 474 1.42 -3.92 -3.00
N ALA A 475 1.13 -4.12 -4.29
CA ALA A 475 1.55 -5.29 -5.08
C ALA A 475 2.26 -4.86 -6.37
N VAL A 476 3.50 -5.29 -6.56
CA VAL A 476 4.35 -4.96 -7.71
C VAL A 476 4.77 -6.27 -8.38
N ALA A 477 4.34 -6.54 -9.62
CA ALA A 477 4.67 -7.83 -10.23
C ALA A 477 4.75 -7.85 -11.76
N ARG A 478 5.29 -8.97 -12.27
CA ARG A 478 5.30 -9.34 -13.71
C ARG A 478 6.10 -8.38 -14.60
N GLY A 479 7.23 -7.87 -14.11
CA GLY A 479 8.06 -6.90 -14.85
C GLY A 479 7.65 -5.43 -14.72
N ALA A 480 6.85 -5.10 -13.70
CA ALA A 480 6.52 -3.72 -13.36
C ALA A 480 7.54 -3.10 -12.39
N ALA A 481 7.68 -1.78 -12.42
CA ALA A 481 8.54 -1.02 -11.52
C ALA A 481 7.74 -0.08 -10.60
N MET A 482 8.13 0.01 -9.33
CA MET A 482 7.48 0.87 -8.33
C MET A 482 8.51 1.74 -7.59
N ARG A 483 8.22 3.03 -7.48
CA ARG A 483 8.90 3.95 -6.55
C ARG A 483 7.94 4.32 -5.41
N LEU A 484 8.41 4.18 -4.18
CA LEU A 484 7.59 4.33 -2.98
C LEU A 484 8.34 5.23 -1.99
N HIS A 485 7.77 6.40 -1.69
CA HIS A 485 8.47 7.46 -0.95
C HIS A 485 7.57 8.10 0.12
N ASP A 486 8.13 8.34 1.30
CA ASP A 486 7.50 9.08 2.41
C ASP A 486 6.04 8.65 2.73
N SER A 487 5.71 7.37 2.51
CA SER A 487 4.34 6.84 2.53
C SER A 487 4.11 5.83 3.65
N ALA A 488 2.86 5.67 4.08
CA ALA A 488 2.46 4.76 5.15
C ALA A 488 1.57 3.60 4.63
N ILE A 489 1.90 2.38 5.02
CA ILE A 489 1.23 1.14 4.63
C ILE A 489 0.84 0.41 5.92
N VAL A 490 -0.42 0.55 6.33
CA VAL A 490 -0.84 0.40 7.74
C VAL A 490 -1.98 -0.61 7.89
N ARG A 491 -1.81 -1.63 8.75
CA ARG A 491 -2.88 -2.58 9.15
C ARG A 491 -3.61 -3.24 7.95
N ASN A 492 -2.85 -3.48 6.89
CA ASN A 492 -3.24 -4.28 5.72
C ASN A 492 -3.12 -5.79 6.04
N ARG A 493 -3.58 -6.68 5.15
CA ARG A 493 -3.63 -8.14 5.42
C ARG A 493 -2.73 -8.96 4.49
N GLY A 494 -2.16 -10.04 5.01
CA GLY A 494 -1.30 -10.97 4.27
C GLY A 494 0.07 -10.41 3.92
N THR A 495 0.16 -9.22 3.32
CA THR A 495 1.43 -8.50 3.11
C THR A 495 1.23 -6.98 3.05
N GLY A 496 2.12 -6.20 3.66
CA GLY A 496 2.17 -4.75 3.50
C GLY A 496 2.56 -4.35 2.08
N VAL A 497 3.77 -4.72 1.65
CA VAL A 497 4.27 -4.53 0.27
C VAL A 497 4.79 -5.85 -0.30
N HIS A 498 4.18 -6.33 -1.38
CA HIS A 498 4.58 -7.55 -2.10
C HIS A 498 5.24 -7.23 -3.45
N VAL A 499 6.35 -7.90 -3.73
CA VAL A 499 7.08 -7.85 -5.01
C VAL A 499 7.24 -9.28 -5.54
N GLY A 500 6.93 -9.54 -6.82
CA GLY A 500 7.21 -10.85 -7.41
C GLY A 500 7.21 -10.97 -8.94
N ASP A 501 7.72 -12.10 -9.43
CA ASP A 501 8.15 -12.37 -10.82
C ASP A 501 9.43 -11.59 -11.20
N LEU A 502 10.46 -12.32 -11.68
CA LEU A 502 11.92 -11.98 -11.67
C LEU A 502 12.32 -10.64 -12.31
N SER A 503 11.40 -10.01 -13.03
CA SER A 503 11.61 -8.69 -13.67
C SER A 503 11.01 -7.52 -12.87
N ALA A 504 10.26 -7.78 -11.78
CA ALA A 504 9.64 -6.77 -10.94
C ALA A 504 10.65 -6.07 -10.02
N GLU A 505 10.47 -4.76 -9.84
CA GLU A 505 11.44 -3.91 -9.15
C GLU A 505 10.75 -2.91 -8.21
N LEU A 506 11.16 -2.90 -6.94
CA LEU A 506 10.73 -1.93 -5.93
C LEU A 506 11.91 -1.07 -5.48
N VAL A 507 11.75 0.24 -5.49
CA VAL A 507 12.62 1.18 -4.77
C VAL A 507 11.78 1.91 -3.72
N ALA A 508 12.07 1.68 -2.44
CA ALA A 508 11.34 2.24 -1.31
C ALA A 508 12.27 3.07 -0.41
N THR A 509 11.90 4.33 -0.13
CA THR A 509 12.65 5.22 0.77
C THR A 509 11.75 6.02 1.70
N GLY A 510 12.05 6.05 3.00
CA GLY A 510 11.32 6.89 3.97
C GLY A 510 9.91 6.41 4.33
N ASN A 511 9.58 5.14 4.08
CA ASN A 511 8.21 4.63 4.27
C ASN A 511 8.01 3.91 5.59
N LEU A 512 6.79 3.96 6.11
CA LEU A 512 6.32 3.19 7.26
C LEU A 512 5.47 2.01 6.78
N VAL A 513 5.82 0.79 7.21
CA VAL A 513 4.97 -0.41 7.05
C VAL A 513 4.68 -0.96 8.45
N GLU A 514 3.43 -0.80 8.90
CA GLU A 514 3.05 -0.95 10.30
C GLU A 514 1.86 -1.90 10.48
N GLY A 515 2.03 -2.89 11.36
CA GLY A 515 0.92 -3.71 11.88
C GLY A 515 0.20 -4.56 10.83
N THR A 516 0.90 -5.05 9.81
CA THR A 516 0.34 -5.98 8.81
C THR A 516 -0.17 -7.24 9.51
N ILE A 517 -1.45 -7.55 9.28
CA ILE A 517 -2.17 -8.67 9.90
C ILE A 517 -1.97 -9.92 9.03
N ALA A 518 -1.79 -11.08 9.64
CA ALA A 518 -1.63 -12.35 8.95
C ALA A 518 -2.93 -12.83 8.26
N GLY A 519 -2.80 -13.73 7.28
CA GLY A 519 -3.93 -14.22 6.49
C GLY A 519 -3.67 -14.31 4.99
N GLY A 520 -4.51 -15.10 4.31
CA GLY A 520 -4.22 -15.58 2.97
C GLY A 520 -3.27 -16.78 3.02
N ALA A 521 -2.46 -16.95 1.98
CA ALA A 521 -1.43 -17.99 1.88
C ALA A 521 -0.09 -17.45 1.34
N TRP A 522 0.02 -16.14 1.15
CA TRP A 522 1.16 -15.45 0.56
C TRP A 522 1.63 -14.36 1.54
N GLY A 523 2.90 -14.43 1.96
CA GLY A 523 3.53 -13.48 2.91
C GLY A 523 3.11 -13.60 4.38
N ASP A 524 1.89 -14.07 4.66
CA ASP A 524 1.33 -14.39 5.98
C ASP A 524 1.66 -13.39 7.11
N GLY A 525 1.36 -12.11 6.87
CA GLY A 525 1.61 -11.01 7.80
C GLY A 525 2.98 -10.36 7.64
N ALA A 526 3.69 -10.60 6.53
CA ALA A 526 4.96 -9.93 6.25
C ALA A 526 4.78 -8.42 5.98
N GLY A 527 5.64 -7.59 6.56
CA GLY A 527 5.70 -6.15 6.22
C GLY A 527 6.09 -5.96 4.75
N VAL A 528 7.24 -6.49 4.36
CA VAL A 528 7.67 -6.56 2.95
C VAL A 528 7.95 -8.00 2.56
N SER A 529 7.47 -8.43 1.39
CA SER A 529 7.71 -9.75 0.81
C SER A 529 8.22 -9.63 -0.63
N VAL A 530 9.36 -10.25 -0.91
CA VAL A 530 10.04 -10.24 -2.21
C VAL A 530 10.22 -11.69 -2.68
N LEU A 531 9.33 -12.17 -3.54
CA LEU A 531 9.29 -13.57 -4.00
C LEU A 531 9.54 -13.64 -5.50
N GLU A 532 10.72 -14.13 -5.90
CA GLU A 532 11.24 -14.02 -7.26
C GLU A 532 11.31 -12.54 -7.73
N GLY A 533 11.95 -11.62 -7.01
CA GLY A 533 11.95 -10.19 -7.39
C GLY A 533 13.10 -9.34 -6.83
N ARG A 534 13.21 -8.07 -7.25
CA ARG A 534 14.24 -7.13 -6.74
C ARG A 534 13.65 -6.00 -5.90
N ALA A 535 14.29 -5.72 -4.75
CA ALA A 535 13.94 -4.61 -3.88
C ALA A 535 15.17 -3.81 -3.40
N THR A 536 15.05 -2.48 -3.39
CA THR A 536 15.99 -1.57 -2.72
C THR A 536 15.22 -0.81 -1.65
N LEU A 537 15.56 -1.04 -0.38
CA LEU A 537 14.90 -0.49 0.80
C LEU A 537 15.91 0.41 1.54
N ALA A 538 15.73 1.73 1.48
CA ALA A 538 16.57 2.69 2.18
C ALA A 538 15.76 3.46 3.25
N SER A 539 16.20 3.48 4.51
CA SER A 539 15.58 4.30 5.57
C SER A 539 14.05 4.12 5.72
N ASN A 540 13.55 2.89 5.68
CA ASN A 540 12.13 2.55 5.94
C ASN A 540 11.96 1.98 7.37
N VAL A 541 10.75 2.07 7.91
CA VAL A 541 10.33 1.39 9.15
C VAL A 541 9.44 0.21 8.80
N LEU A 542 9.81 -0.99 9.22
CA LEU A 542 8.97 -2.18 9.18
C LEU A 542 8.66 -2.56 10.65
N ARG A 543 7.46 -2.29 11.14
CA ARG A 543 7.12 -2.45 12.56
C ARG A 543 5.85 -3.23 12.85
N ASP A 544 5.84 -3.97 13.95
CA ASP A 544 4.65 -4.58 14.60
C ASP A 544 3.80 -5.53 13.72
N ASN A 545 4.32 -5.93 12.55
CA ASN A 545 3.70 -6.90 11.64
C ASN A 545 3.58 -8.32 12.27
N GLU A 546 2.53 -9.07 11.94
CA GLU A 546 2.19 -10.38 12.55
C GLU A 546 2.97 -11.58 12.00
N GLY A 547 3.78 -11.40 10.96
CA GLY A 547 4.58 -12.48 10.35
C GLY A 547 6.08 -12.23 10.45
N THR A 548 6.62 -11.52 9.45
CA THR A 548 8.04 -11.17 9.32
C THR A 548 8.18 -9.68 8.99
N GLY A 549 9.28 -9.03 9.39
CA GLY A 549 9.56 -7.66 8.94
C GLY A 549 9.78 -7.59 7.42
N LEU A 550 10.86 -8.24 6.96
CA LEU A 550 11.21 -8.40 5.56
C LEU A 550 11.45 -9.88 5.22
N SER A 551 10.77 -10.41 4.22
CA SER A 551 10.97 -11.76 3.69
C SER A 551 11.42 -11.71 2.23
N VAL A 552 12.54 -12.37 1.91
CA VAL A 552 13.18 -12.41 0.58
C VAL A 552 13.37 -13.86 0.16
N GLY A 553 12.53 -14.35 -0.75
CA GLY A 553 12.40 -15.78 -1.04
C GLY A 553 12.66 -16.16 -2.49
N TYR A 554 13.13 -17.39 -2.67
CA TYR A 554 13.41 -18.05 -3.96
C TYR A 554 14.63 -17.51 -4.72
N ALA A 555 15.28 -18.40 -5.47
CA ALA A 555 16.46 -18.08 -6.26
C ALA A 555 16.15 -17.05 -7.35
N GLY A 556 17.02 -16.04 -7.47
CA GLY A 556 16.81 -14.88 -8.34
C GLY A 556 16.13 -13.68 -7.66
N SER A 557 15.72 -13.81 -6.40
CA SER A 557 15.40 -12.65 -5.56
C SER A 557 16.65 -11.96 -5.03
N GLU A 558 16.62 -10.62 -5.04
CA GLU A 558 17.72 -9.77 -4.56
C GLU A 558 17.16 -8.60 -3.73
N ALA A 559 17.69 -8.40 -2.53
CA ALA A 559 17.32 -7.27 -1.67
C ALA A 559 18.54 -6.46 -1.23
N THR A 560 18.54 -5.15 -1.49
CA THR A 560 19.47 -4.18 -0.86
C THR A 560 18.73 -3.44 0.24
N VAL A 561 19.24 -3.49 1.47
CA VAL A 561 18.54 -3.04 2.67
C VAL A 561 19.48 -2.17 3.51
N THR A 562 19.31 -0.86 3.45
CA THR A 562 20.22 0.12 4.05
C THR A 562 19.53 1.09 5.01
N GLY A 563 20.02 1.21 6.25
CA GLY A 563 19.54 2.23 7.20
C GLY A 563 18.09 2.06 7.69
N ASN A 564 17.51 0.85 7.57
CA ASN A 564 16.11 0.62 7.93
C ASN A 564 15.95 0.28 9.43
N LEU A 565 14.73 0.45 9.94
CA LEU A 565 14.28 -0.07 11.23
C LEU A 565 13.36 -1.28 11.00
N VAL A 566 13.59 -2.38 11.70
CA VAL A 566 12.80 -3.62 11.64
C VAL A 566 12.50 -4.09 13.07
N GLU A 567 11.26 -3.93 13.55
CA GLU A 567 10.96 -4.14 14.97
C GLU A 567 9.57 -4.68 15.34
N GLY A 568 9.46 -5.24 16.55
CA GLY A 568 8.20 -5.52 17.24
C GLY A 568 7.38 -6.72 16.75
N HIS A 569 7.83 -7.42 15.70
CA HIS A 569 7.06 -8.45 15.02
C HIS A 569 6.55 -9.57 15.95
N VAL A 570 5.30 -9.96 15.75
CA VAL A 570 4.60 -10.96 16.58
C VAL A 570 4.32 -12.24 15.80
N ALA A 571 3.69 -13.23 16.44
CA ALA A 571 3.15 -14.41 15.76
C ALA A 571 1.61 -14.38 15.78
N PRO A 572 0.90 -14.92 14.76
CA PRO A 572 -0.57 -14.88 14.72
C PRO A 572 -1.22 -15.88 15.70
N ASP A 573 -0.57 -17.02 15.92
CA ASP A 573 -0.88 -17.97 17.01
C ASP A 573 0.41 -18.27 17.78
N ARG A 574 0.31 -18.43 19.10
CA ARG A 574 1.42 -18.79 20.01
C ARG A 574 1.94 -20.23 19.80
N ARG A 575 1.54 -20.88 18.71
CA ARG A 575 1.93 -22.23 18.30
C ARG A 575 2.81 -22.24 17.05
N ALA A 576 2.90 -21.12 16.34
CA ALA A 576 3.76 -20.94 15.17
C ALA A 576 4.89 -19.95 15.50
N PRO A 577 6.15 -20.26 15.18
CA PRO A 577 7.29 -19.36 15.38
C PRO A 577 7.35 -18.29 14.28
N ALA A 578 6.50 -17.27 14.42
CA ALA A 578 6.56 -16.02 13.66
C ALA A 578 6.97 -14.85 14.58
N GLY A 579 7.25 -13.69 13.99
CA GLY A 579 7.96 -12.59 14.65
C GLY A 579 9.46 -12.64 14.37
N GLN A 580 9.83 -12.91 13.12
CA GLN A 580 11.21 -12.86 12.60
C GLN A 580 11.49 -11.46 12.01
N GLY A 581 12.72 -10.96 12.16
CA GLY A 581 13.12 -9.65 11.66
C GLY A 581 13.26 -9.64 10.13
N ILE A 582 14.40 -10.15 9.64
CA ILE A 582 14.70 -10.31 8.21
C ILE A 582 14.92 -11.79 7.89
N VAL A 583 14.26 -12.29 6.85
CA VAL A 583 14.36 -13.68 6.40
C VAL A 583 14.80 -13.71 4.92
N VAL A 584 15.83 -14.50 4.62
CA VAL A 584 16.35 -14.70 3.26
C VAL A 584 16.43 -16.19 2.98
N TYR A 585 15.70 -16.68 1.98
CA TYR A 585 15.46 -18.12 1.87
C TYR A 585 15.33 -18.70 0.45
N ARG A 586 15.48 -20.03 0.36
CA ARG A 586 15.37 -20.83 -0.89
C ARG A 586 16.24 -20.32 -2.05
N GLY A 587 17.44 -19.81 -1.75
CA GLY A 587 18.42 -19.37 -2.75
C GLY A 587 18.37 -17.89 -3.10
N ALA A 588 17.51 -17.11 -2.45
CA ALA A 588 17.53 -15.65 -2.52
C ALA A 588 18.86 -15.06 -2.00
N THR A 589 19.15 -13.82 -2.41
CA THR A 589 20.30 -13.04 -1.94
C THR A 589 19.89 -11.74 -1.27
N ALA A 590 20.69 -11.27 -0.32
CA ALA A 590 20.49 -9.96 0.29
C ALA A 590 21.81 -9.29 0.73
N ALA A 591 21.83 -7.96 0.67
CA ALA A 591 22.88 -7.11 1.21
C ALA A 591 22.26 -6.13 2.23
N LEU A 592 22.62 -6.31 3.51
CA LEU A 592 22.14 -5.55 4.64
C LEU A 592 23.27 -4.63 5.16
N SER A 593 22.99 -3.35 5.43
CA SER A 593 23.99 -2.41 5.96
C SER A 593 23.37 -1.26 6.77
N GLY A 594 23.90 -0.98 7.96
CA GLY A 594 23.43 0.10 8.83
C GLY A 594 21.99 -0.06 9.34
N ASN A 595 21.40 -1.25 9.35
CA ASN A 595 20.02 -1.45 9.83
C ASN A 595 19.95 -1.60 11.36
N LEU A 596 18.81 -1.26 11.94
CA LEU A 596 18.41 -1.63 13.30
C LEU A 596 17.34 -2.72 13.23
N ILE A 597 17.59 -3.86 13.89
CA ILE A 597 16.70 -5.02 13.92
C ILE A 597 16.47 -5.38 15.40
N ARG A 598 15.26 -5.16 15.90
CA ARG A 598 14.99 -5.13 17.35
C ARG A 598 13.77 -5.93 17.78
N GLY A 599 13.84 -6.57 18.96
CA GLY A 599 12.67 -7.16 19.62
C GLY A 599 12.09 -8.39 18.91
N SER A 600 12.86 -9.02 18.02
CA SER A 600 12.42 -10.19 17.25
C SER A 600 12.11 -11.37 18.18
N ARG A 601 10.99 -12.05 17.97
CA ARG A 601 10.49 -13.13 18.85
C ARG A 601 11.05 -14.51 18.55
N SER A 602 11.67 -14.69 17.39
CA SER A 602 12.27 -15.96 16.96
C SER A 602 13.73 -15.74 16.54
N VAL A 603 13.96 -15.04 15.43
CA VAL A 603 15.31 -14.75 14.90
C VAL A 603 15.37 -13.30 14.42
N GLY A 604 16.49 -12.61 14.66
CA GLY A 604 16.75 -11.27 14.11
C GLY A 604 16.97 -11.30 12.60
N VAL A 605 17.99 -12.04 12.14
CA VAL A 605 18.22 -12.34 10.71
C VAL A 605 18.33 -13.85 10.48
N LEU A 606 17.47 -14.42 9.63
CA LEU A 606 17.45 -15.85 9.27
C LEU A 606 17.78 -16.04 7.79
N ALA A 607 18.91 -16.69 7.49
CA ALA A 607 19.31 -17.10 6.15
C ALA A 607 19.19 -18.63 6.01
N GLY A 608 18.22 -19.16 5.27
CA GLY A 608 17.94 -20.61 5.30
C GLY A 608 17.41 -21.23 4.00
N ALA A 609 17.87 -22.42 3.62
CA ALA A 609 17.29 -23.16 2.49
C ALA A 609 17.33 -24.68 2.65
N GLU A 610 16.38 -25.31 1.95
CA GLU A 610 16.33 -26.76 1.69
C GLU A 610 17.39 -27.22 0.67
N LEU A 611 18.00 -26.29 -0.08
CA LEU A 611 19.04 -26.52 -1.09
C LEU A 611 20.09 -25.40 -1.02
N PRO A 612 21.41 -25.70 -0.98
CA PRO A 612 22.45 -24.68 -0.87
C PRO A 612 22.64 -23.92 -2.19
N ALA A 613 22.38 -22.61 -2.17
CA ALA A 613 22.55 -21.71 -3.30
C ALA A 613 22.63 -20.21 -2.94
N GLY A 614 22.02 -19.79 -1.83
CA GLY A 614 21.86 -18.37 -1.49
C GLY A 614 23.02 -17.78 -0.68
N LYS A 615 23.08 -16.45 -0.68
CA LYS A 615 24.13 -15.65 -0.02
C LYS A 615 23.54 -14.43 0.68
N VAL A 616 23.94 -14.17 1.93
CA VAL A 616 23.60 -12.95 2.67
C VAL A 616 24.87 -12.22 3.09
N GLU A 617 24.96 -10.93 2.79
CA GLU A 617 25.96 -10.02 3.33
C GLU A 617 25.32 -9.07 4.34
N ILE A 618 25.97 -8.87 5.49
CA ILE A 618 25.51 -8.02 6.59
C ILE A 618 26.72 -7.18 7.02
N THR A 619 26.64 -5.85 6.92
CA THR A 619 27.76 -4.94 7.25
C THR A 619 27.33 -3.82 8.18
N GLY A 620 27.68 -3.91 9.46
CA GLY A 620 27.42 -2.84 10.42
C GLY A 620 25.93 -2.66 10.75
N ASP A 621 25.22 -3.76 10.95
CA ASP A 621 23.86 -3.76 11.49
C ASP A 621 23.88 -3.88 13.03
N LEU A 622 22.87 -3.32 13.70
CA LEU A 622 22.58 -3.55 15.11
C LEU A 622 21.40 -4.51 15.22
N ILE A 623 21.61 -5.65 15.86
CA ILE A 623 20.61 -6.69 16.09
C ILE A 623 20.46 -6.89 17.61
N GLU A 624 19.33 -6.52 18.19
CA GLU A 624 19.15 -6.56 19.65
C GLU A 624 17.76 -7.01 20.15
N ASP A 625 17.67 -7.27 21.45
CA ASP A 625 16.46 -7.69 22.17
C ASP A 625 15.76 -8.93 21.58
N THR A 626 16.52 -9.87 20.98
CA THR A 626 15.93 -11.06 20.32
C THR A 626 15.48 -12.10 21.35
N SER A 627 14.17 -12.18 21.57
CA SER A 627 13.60 -12.84 22.74
C SER A 627 13.51 -14.36 22.60
N GLY A 628 13.18 -14.94 21.45
CA GLY A 628 12.96 -16.39 21.36
C GLY A 628 11.83 -16.87 22.25
N ASP A 629 10.62 -16.32 22.10
CA ASP A 629 9.44 -16.78 22.84
C ASP A 629 9.02 -18.21 22.44
N ASP A 630 9.47 -18.66 21.26
CA ASP A 630 9.42 -20.01 20.69
C ASP A 630 10.60 -20.93 21.10
N GLY A 631 11.62 -20.39 21.79
CA GLY A 631 12.87 -21.07 22.13
C GLY A 631 14.01 -20.90 21.10
N ALA A 632 13.78 -20.24 19.98
CA ALA A 632 14.74 -20.09 18.88
C ALA A 632 15.58 -18.81 18.93
N GLY A 633 15.50 -18.02 20.02
CA GLY A 633 15.96 -16.63 20.15
C GLY A 633 17.40 -16.34 19.74
N ILE A 634 17.63 -16.15 18.44
CA ILE A 634 18.96 -16.04 17.83
C ILE A 634 19.11 -14.71 17.09
N GLY A 635 20.20 -13.98 17.35
CA GLY A 635 20.49 -12.74 16.62
C GLY A 635 20.63 -12.96 15.10
N VAL A 636 21.57 -13.82 14.68
CA VAL A 636 21.74 -14.22 13.27
C VAL A 636 21.79 -15.75 13.15
N ALA A 637 20.92 -16.34 12.33
CA ALA A 637 20.94 -17.76 12.01
C ALA A 637 21.23 -17.99 10.52
N ALA A 638 22.13 -18.92 10.20
CA ALA A 638 22.38 -19.38 8.83
C ALA A 638 22.26 -20.90 8.70
N ALA A 639 21.52 -21.39 7.70
CA ALA A 639 21.22 -22.80 7.48
C ALA A 639 21.35 -23.18 6.00
N GLY A 640 22.39 -23.93 5.63
CA GLY A 640 22.68 -24.27 4.22
C GLY A 640 22.97 -23.06 3.33
N TYR A 641 23.47 -21.97 3.91
CA TYR A 641 23.67 -20.66 3.26
C TYR A 641 25.12 -20.20 3.32
N GLN A 642 25.50 -19.28 2.42
CA GLN A 642 26.68 -18.44 2.59
C GLN A 642 26.33 -17.18 3.39
N LEU A 643 27.04 -16.95 4.50
CA LEU A 643 26.89 -15.77 5.34
C LEU A 643 28.20 -14.98 5.38
N ARG A 644 28.13 -13.67 5.13
CA ARG A 644 29.21 -12.73 5.40
C ARG A 644 28.72 -11.66 6.36
N LEU A 645 29.20 -11.70 7.60
CA LEU A 645 28.81 -10.81 8.69
C LEU A 645 30.03 -9.97 9.11
N ALA A 646 29.97 -8.66 8.91
CA ALA A 646 31.09 -7.75 9.16
C ALA A 646 30.67 -6.55 10.02
N SER A 647 31.51 -6.13 10.97
CA SER A 647 31.35 -4.84 11.69
C SER A 647 30.04 -4.65 12.48
N SER A 648 29.23 -5.69 12.65
CA SER A 648 27.92 -5.63 13.29
C SER A 648 28.00 -5.77 14.81
N LEU A 649 26.92 -5.37 15.49
CA LEU A 649 26.71 -5.59 16.92
C LEU A 649 25.46 -6.44 17.13
N ILE A 650 25.62 -7.60 17.78
CA ILE A 650 24.53 -8.47 18.21
C ILE A 650 24.45 -8.43 19.72
N ARG A 651 23.29 -8.10 20.29
CA ARG A 651 23.08 -7.91 21.73
C ARG A 651 21.84 -8.62 22.24
N ALA A 652 21.87 -9.00 23.51
CA ALA A 652 20.69 -9.45 24.29
C ALA A 652 19.83 -10.52 23.59
N SER A 653 20.47 -11.56 23.06
CA SER A 653 19.78 -12.75 22.53
C SER A 653 19.51 -13.77 23.65
N ARG A 654 18.57 -14.71 23.47
CA ARG A 654 18.39 -15.83 24.43
C ARG A 654 19.23 -17.06 24.07
N THR A 655 19.04 -17.63 22.89
CA THR A 655 19.56 -18.96 22.52
C THR A 655 20.97 -18.89 21.92
N ALA A 656 21.22 -17.99 20.95
CA ALA A 656 22.57 -17.70 20.49
C ALA A 656 22.73 -16.28 19.93
N GLY A 657 23.97 -15.76 19.89
CA GLY A 657 24.27 -14.56 19.12
C GLY A 657 24.26 -14.84 17.62
N VAL A 658 25.10 -15.80 17.19
CA VAL A 658 25.13 -16.35 15.84
C VAL A 658 25.02 -17.87 15.88
N ALA A 659 24.14 -18.48 15.08
CA ALA A 659 24.01 -19.93 14.94
C ALA A 659 24.13 -20.38 13.48
N LEU A 660 24.95 -21.40 13.23
CA LEU A 660 25.28 -21.88 11.89
C LEU A 660 24.96 -23.38 11.78
N PHE A 661 24.19 -23.76 10.76
CA PHE A 661 23.70 -25.13 10.54
C PHE A 661 24.05 -25.60 9.12
N ALA A 662 25.09 -26.41 8.97
CA ALA A 662 25.66 -26.77 7.66
C ALA A 662 25.89 -25.56 6.72
N ALA A 663 26.28 -24.42 7.30
CA ALA A 663 26.48 -23.15 6.61
C ALA A 663 27.97 -22.81 6.43
N ASP A 664 28.27 -21.91 5.50
CA ASP A 664 29.62 -21.37 5.27
C ASP A 664 29.63 -19.89 5.65
N ALA A 665 30.46 -19.50 6.61
CA ALA A 665 30.37 -18.21 7.29
C ALA A 665 31.72 -17.49 7.41
N GLU A 666 31.79 -16.27 6.89
CA GLU A 666 32.82 -15.28 7.22
C GLU A 666 32.24 -14.31 8.26
N ILE A 667 32.83 -14.26 9.47
CA ILE A 667 32.43 -13.34 10.54
C ILE A 667 33.62 -12.48 10.93
N ALA A 668 33.56 -11.18 10.66
CA ALA A 668 34.66 -10.23 10.78
C ALA A 668 34.32 -9.03 11.69
N GLU A 669 35.24 -8.65 12.58
CA GLU A 669 35.19 -7.43 13.42
C GLU A 669 33.82 -7.20 14.13
N THR A 670 33.13 -8.30 14.45
CA THR A 670 31.75 -8.32 14.95
C THR A 670 31.73 -8.49 16.47
N VAL A 671 30.82 -7.80 17.15
CA VAL A 671 30.66 -7.85 18.61
C VAL A 671 29.38 -8.61 18.96
N ILE A 672 29.49 -9.58 19.88
CA ILE A 672 28.36 -10.35 20.42
C ILE A 672 28.33 -10.16 21.95
N ASP A 673 27.24 -9.60 22.45
CA ASP A 673 27.19 -8.94 23.76
C ASP A 673 25.91 -9.31 24.55
N GLY A 674 26.01 -10.33 25.39
CA GLY A 674 24.90 -10.82 26.22
C GLY A 674 24.03 -11.87 25.52
N VAL A 675 24.20 -13.13 25.92
CA VAL A 675 23.33 -14.26 25.50
C VAL A 675 22.87 -15.00 26.75
N THR A 676 21.57 -15.00 27.05
CA THR A 676 21.08 -15.23 28.43
C THR A 676 20.46 -16.60 28.70
N GLY A 677 20.10 -17.37 27.66
CA GLY A 677 19.30 -18.59 27.78
C GLY A 677 17.81 -18.34 28.04
N ASP A 678 17.00 -19.39 27.98
CA ASP A 678 15.58 -19.31 28.36
C ASP A 678 15.40 -19.34 29.89
N GLY A 679 14.99 -18.21 30.46
CA GLY A 679 14.65 -18.09 31.89
C GLY A 679 13.46 -18.94 32.35
N LYS A 680 12.74 -19.62 31.44
CA LYS A 680 11.71 -20.63 31.79
C LYS A 680 12.31 -22.00 32.08
N ALA A 681 13.60 -22.25 31.82
CA ALA A 681 14.28 -23.46 32.27
C ALA A 681 14.25 -23.50 33.81
N GLY A 682 13.41 -24.38 34.37
CA GLY A 682 12.98 -24.29 35.77
C GLY A 682 14.13 -24.35 36.78
N LYS A 683 13.90 -23.75 37.96
CA LYS A 683 14.82 -23.76 39.13
C LYS A 683 15.37 -25.18 39.36
N GLY A 684 16.60 -25.45 38.89
CA GLY A 684 17.23 -26.78 38.95
C GLY A 684 17.90 -27.25 37.64
N ALA A 685 17.62 -26.62 36.49
CA ALA A 685 18.39 -26.86 35.27
C ALA A 685 19.87 -26.48 35.48
N ARG A 686 20.82 -27.30 35.00
CA ARG A 686 22.26 -26.97 35.11
C ARG A 686 22.61 -26.03 33.97
N HIS A 687 23.57 -25.12 34.18
CA HIS A 687 23.95 -24.12 33.17
C HIS A 687 24.49 -24.73 31.85
N GLY A 688 24.90 -26.00 31.83
CA GLY A 688 25.25 -26.72 30.60
C GLY A 688 24.05 -27.24 29.80
N ASP A 689 22.89 -27.41 30.43
CA ASP A 689 21.67 -27.95 29.81
C ASP A 689 20.89 -26.86 29.03
N LEU A 690 21.16 -25.57 29.29
CA LEU A 690 20.66 -24.41 28.55
C LEU A 690 21.53 -24.12 27.32
N VAL A 691 20.92 -23.80 26.17
CA VAL A 691 21.64 -23.25 25.00
C VAL A 691 21.64 -21.72 25.14
N ALA A 692 22.82 -21.12 25.21
CA ALA A 692 23.04 -19.71 25.49
C ALA A 692 24.45 -19.26 25.05
N ASP A 693 24.77 -19.50 23.78
CA ASP A 693 26.14 -19.40 23.25
C ASP A 693 26.35 -18.21 22.30
N GLY A 694 27.51 -17.56 22.33
CA GLY A 694 27.78 -16.38 21.49
C GLY A 694 27.84 -16.72 19.99
N VAL A 695 28.77 -17.60 19.60
CA VAL A 695 28.86 -18.19 18.25
C VAL A 695 28.70 -19.71 18.36
N LEU A 696 27.78 -20.27 17.58
CA LEU A 696 27.37 -21.68 17.67
C LEU A 696 27.45 -22.33 16.28
N ALA A 697 28.54 -23.05 16.00
CA ALA A 697 28.82 -23.69 14.71
C ALA A 697 28.48 -25.19 14.75
N LEU A 698 27.44 -25.59 14.01
CA LEU A 698 26.80 -26.91 14.10
C LEU A 698 26.70 -27.62 12.75
N ALA A 699 26.46 -28.94 12.82
CA ALA A 699 26.05 -29.78 11.69
C ALA A 699 26.98 -29.74 10.47
N GLY A 700 28.29 -29.64 10.68
CA GLY A 700 29.28 -29.60 9.60
C GLY A 700 29.47 -28.22 8.97
N SER A 701 29.08 -27.14 9.67
CA SER A 701 29.34 -25.77 9.22
C SER A 701 30.85 -25.49 9.08
N THR A 702 31.17 -24.46 8.29
CA THR A 702 32.51 -23.86 8.21
C THR A 702 32.43 -22.41 8.66
N ALA A 703 33.21 -22.03 9.67
CA ALA A 703 33.16 -20.68 10.25
C ALA A 703 34.57 -20.05 10.35
N THR A 704 34.80 -18.99 9.58
CA THR A 704 36.01 -18.15 9.68
C THR A 704 35.69 -16.95 10.55
N LEU A 705 36.30 -16.88 11.73
CA LEU A 705 36.11 -15.81 12.71
C LEU A 705 37.37 -14.94 12.78
N ASP A 706 37.26 -13.66 12.41
CA ASP A 706 38.40 -12.73 12.39
C ASP A 706 38.10 -11.43 13.14
N GLY A 707 38.80 -11.15 14.25
CA GLY A 707 38.56 -9.96 15.09
C GLY A 707 37.26 -10.00 15.91
N VAL A 708 36.56 -11.14 15.94
CA VAL A 708 35.28 -11.30 16.65
C VAL A 708 35.45 -11.18 18.17
N ARG A 709 34.54 -10.45 18.82
CA ARG A 709 34.52 -10.23 20.28
C ARG A 709 33.23 -10.77 20.87
N VAL A 710 33.32 -11.64 21.87
CA VAL A 710 32.16 -12.26 22.53
C VAL A 710 32.22 -12.11 24.04
N THR A 711 31.13 -11.66 24.66
CA THR A 711 31.07 -11.50 26.12
C THR A 711 29.66 -11.66 26.68
N ARG A 712 29.57 -11.91 27.99
CA ARG A 712 28.31 -12.01 28.76
C ARG A 712 27.37 -13.13 28.29
N CYS A 713 27.92 -14.21 27.71
CA CYS A 713 27.16 -15.38 27.31
C CYS A 713 27.05 -16.38 28.48
N ALA A 714 25.83 -16.77 28.84
CA ALA A 714 25.55 -17.63 30.00
C ALA A 714 26.10 -19.07 29.85
N ARG A 715 26.43 -19.50 28.61
CA ARG A 715 27.17 -20.73 28.34
C ARG A 715 28.50 -20.45 27.62
N ALA A 716 28.66 -20.81 26.35
CA ALA A 716 29.93 -20.62 25.65
C ALA A 716 30.02 -19.24 24.98
N GLY A 717 31.20 -18.64 24.96
CA GLY A 717 31.48 -17.56 24.01
C GLY A 717 31.44 -18.11 22.57
N ILE A 718 32.15 -19.20 22.32
CA ILE A 718 32.20 -19.87 21.01
C ILE A 718 32.12 -21.38 21.19
N LEU A 719 31.26 -22.06 20.42
CA LEU A 719 31.04 -23.51 20.45
C LEU A 719 31.06 -24.10 19.03
N PHE A 720 31.98 -25.02 18.75
CA PHE A 720 32.01 -25.84 17.54
C PHE A 720 31.59 -27.28 17.85
N ASP A 721 30.48 -27.74 17.29
CA ASP A 721 30.05 -29.15 17.29
C ASP A 721 30.22 -29.75 15.89
N ARG A 722 31.17 -30.68 15.74
CA ARG A 722 31.46 -31.41 14.49
C ARG A 722 31.52 -30.49 13.26
N SER A 723 32.19 -29.34 13.41
CA SER A 723 32.18 -28.23 12.45
C SER A 723 33.59 -27.65 12.32
N SER A 724 33.94 -27.20 11.11
CA SER A 724 35.29 -26.72 10.78
C SER A 724 35.36 -25.19 10.76
N GLY A 725 36.55 -24.61 10.60
CA GLY A 725 36.70 -23.17 10.60
C GLY A 725 38.11 -22.70 10.87
N ARG A 726 38.27 -21.39 11.08
CA ARG A 726 39.53 -20.75 11.47
C ARG A 726 39.26 -19.58 12.41
N LEU A 727 40.08 -19.41 13.45
CA LEU A 727 39.97 -18.30 14.40
C LEU A 727 41.25 -17.45 14.39
N SER A 728 41.12 -16.13 14.18
CA SER A 728 42.19 -15.13 14.33
C SER A 728 41.70 -13.82 14.96
N ARG A 729 42.54 -13.18 15.78
CA ARG A 729 42.20 -11.99 16.60
C ARG A 729 40.92 -12.12 17.47
N VAL A 730 40.44 -13.34 17.71
CA VAL A 730 39.17 -13.61 18.42
C VAL A 730 39.33 -13.41 19.93
N ARG A 731 38.37 -12.77 20.59
CA ARG A 731 38.35 -12.60 22.06
C ARG A 731 37.05 -13.06 22.69
N ALA A 732 37.11 -13.89 23.73
CA ALA A 732 35.96 -14.21 24.57
C ALA A 732 36.29 -14.17 26.07
N TRP A 733 35.52 -13.39 26.82
CA TRP A 733 35.67 -13.15 28.26
C TRP A 733 34.30 -12.93 28.93
N ASP A 734 34.20 -13.17 30.24
CA ASP A 734 32.95 -13.07 31.00
C ASP A 734 31.81 -13.94 30.44
N ASN A 735 32.15 -15.18 30.08
CA ASN A 735 31.21 -16.25 29.71
C ASN A 735 31.43 -17.46 30.64
N LEU A 736 30.55 -18.47 30.65
CA LEU A 736 30.81 -19.71 31.41
C LEU A 736 31.99 -20.49 30.83
N PHE A 737 32.06 -20.60 29.50
CA PHE A 737 33.19 -21.16 28.76
C PHE A 737 33.66 -20.18 27.68
N GLY A 738 34.96 -20.00 27.47
CA GLY A 738 35.48 -19.13 26.40
C GLY A 738 35.29 -19.74 25.01
N LEU A 739 36.11 -20.76 24.72
CA LEU A 739 36.00 -21.61 23.53
C LEU A 739 35.63 -23.05 23.93
N VAL A 740 34.67 -23.63 23.22
CA VAL A 740 34.28 -25.05 23.30
C VAL A 740 34.42 -25.69 21.92
N VAL A 741 35.04 -26.86 21.87
CA VAL A 741 35.15 -27.69 20.65
C VAL A 741 34.79 -29.13 21.00
N GLN A 742 33.90 -29.75 20.24
CA GLN A 742 33.49 -31.14 20.46
C GLN A 742 33.26 -31.91 19.17
N GLY A 743 33.79 -33.14 19.11
CA GLY A 743 33.70 -34.00 17.92
C GLY A 743 34.63 -33.58 16.78
N SER A 744 34.32 -34.01 15.56
CA SER A 744 35.14 -33.76 14.36
C SER A 744 34.25 -33.50 13.13
N PRO A 745 34.66 -32.63 12.19
CA PRO A 745 35.85 -31.78 12.20
C PRO A 745 35.87 -30.74 13.33
N ALA A 746 37.02 -30.07 13.49
CA ALA A 746 37.30 -29.05 14.49
C ALA A 746 38.01 -27.85 13.82
N PRO A 747 37.96 -26.64 14.40
CA PRO A 747 38.51 -25.43 13.78
C PRO A 747 40.04 -25.28 13.93
N GLU A 748 40.66 -24.57 12.99
CA GLU A 748 42.06 -24.16 13.05
C GLU A 748 42.27 -22.94 13.97
N LEU A 749 43.03 -23.13 15.06
CA LEU A 749 43.54 -22.03 15.86
C LEU A 749 44.83 -21.48 15.27
N LYS A 750 44.83 -20.22 14.83
CA LYS A 750 46.02 -19.54 14.28
C LYS A 750 47.10 -19.41 15.37
N LYS A 751 48.17 -20.20 15.26
CA LYS A 751 49.31 -20.20 16.20
C LYS A 751 50.04 -18.86 16.15
N GLY A 752 50.00 -18.10 17.25
CA GLY A 752 50.65 -16.79 17.33
C GLY A 752 50.23 -15.87 18.49
N GLY A 753 49.21 -16.24 19.28
CA GLY A 753 48.76 -15.45 20.44
C GLY A 753 47.79 -14.29 20.10
N GLU A 754 47.22 -14.28 18.90
CA GLU A 754 46.21 -13.29 18.50
C GLU A 754 44.83 -13.55 19.12
N ASN A 755 44.50 -14.82 19.40
CA ASN A 755 43.25 -15.19 20.05
C ASN A 755 43.42 -15.16 21.57
N ALA A 756 42.41 -14.66 22.29
CA ALA A 756 42.41 -14.57 23.75
C ALA A 756 41.06 -15.01 24.34
N PHE A 757 41.03 -16.24 24.84
CA PHE A 757 39.98 -16.74 25.72
C PHE A 757 40.52 -16.57 27.15
N ILE A 758 40.01 -15.59 27.89
CA ILE A 758 40.51 -15.24 29.24
C ILE A 758 39.38 -14.76 30.14
N GLY A 759 39.42 -15.11 31.43
CA GLY A 759 38.45 -14.63 32.41
C GLY A 759 37.03 -15.18 32.20
N ASN A 760 36.93 -16.42 31.71
CA ASN A 760 35.68 -17.17 31.66
C ASN A 760 35.49 -18.00 32.94
N ILE A 761 34.25 -18.18 33.39
CA ILE A 761 33.91 -18.55 34.78
C ILE A 761 34.31 -20.00 35.12
N ALA A 762 34.16 -20.95 34.18
CA ALA A 762 34.43 -22.37 34.42
C ALA A 762 35.63 -22.92 33.62
N ALA A 763 35.86 -22.46 32.38
CA ALA A 763 37.10 -22.70 31.63
C ALA A 763 37.25 -21.73 30.46
N ASP A 764 38.47 -21.27 30.19
CA ASP A 764 38.76 -20.45 29.01
C ASP A 764 38.74 -21.28 27.70
N GLU A 765 39.25 -22.51 27.71
CA GLU A 765 39.13 -23.47 26.61
C GLU A 765 38.62 -24.82 27.13
N ARG A 766 37.75 -25.51 26.36
CA ARG A 766 37.23 -26.84 26.71
C ARG A 766 37.02 -27.73 25.48
N PHE A 767 37.66 -28.88 25.47
CA PHE A 767 37.58 -29.88 24.40
C PHE A 767 36.70 -31.07 24.82
N ASP A 768 36.01 -31.69 23.85
CA ASP A 768 35.09 -32.83 23.99
C ASP A 768 34.09 -32.68 25.15
N ALA A 769 33.52 -31.47 25.25
CA ALA A 769 32.70 -31.04 26.37
C ALA A 769 31.36 -31.80 26.51
N GLY A 770 30.83 -32.35 25.42
CA GLY A 770 29.56 -33.08 25.38
C GLY A 770 28.34 -32.19 25.69
N LEU A 771 28.40 -30.90 25.37
CA LEU A 771 27.30 -29.96 25.60
C LEU A 771 26.14 -30.22 24.64
N PHE A 772 24.92 -30.05 25.13
CA PHE A 772 23.71 -30.13 24.32
C PHE A 772 23.64 -28.98 23.32
N VAL A 773 23.38 -29.27 22.05
CA VAL A 773 23.24 -28.29 20.96
C VAL A 773 21.90 -28.48 20.24
N PRO A 774 21.31 -27.42 19.64
CA PRO A 774 20.10 -27.53 18.83
C PRO A 774 20.26 -28.56 17.69
N ALA A 775 19.24 -29.40 17.49
CA ALA A 775 19.27 -30.48 16.50
C ALA A 775 18.97 -30.01 15.06
N SER A 776 18.36 -28.83 14.91
CA SER A 776 17.95 -28.24 13.63
C SER A 776 17.99 -26.71 13.71
N ALA A 777 18.03 -26.07 12.55
CA ALA A 777 17.81 -24.63 12.44
C ALA A 777 16.37 -24.23 12.85
N PRO A 778 16.13 -22.94 13.15
CA PRO A 778 14.78 -22.38 13.19
C PRO A 778 14.03 -22.62 11.86
N PRO A 779 12.70 -22.82 11.88
CA PRO A 779 11.93 -23.02 10.67
C PRO A 779 11.82 -21.73 9.84
N LEU A 780 11.63 -21.92 8.54
CA LEU A 780 11.30 -20.88 7.56
C LEU A 780 9.78 -20.66 7.48
N PRO A 781 9.33 -19.47 7.06
CA PRO A 781 7.95 -19.20 6.63
C PRO A 781 7.61 -19.84 5.26
#